data_AF-A0AAQ0ENC8-F1
#
_entry.id   AF-A0AAQ0ENC8-F1
#
_cell.length_a   1.000
_cell.length_b   1.000
_cell.length_c   1.000
_cell.angle_alpha   90.00
_cell.angle_beta   90.00
_cell.angle_gamma   90.00
#
_symmetry.space_group_name_H-M   'P 1'
#
loop_
_entity.id
_entity.type
_entity.pdbx_description
1 polymer ?
#
loop_
_entity_poly.entity_id
_entity_poly.type
_entity_poly.pdbx_seq_one_letter_code
_entity_poly.pdbx_strand_id
1 'polypeptide(L)'
;MEKTRKFEKALKNLELLKKFSYDYSSGSAEISSSNNALSEMKDALHYIDHYFKQAGTFPQKDIDKAIKETDFLIAGVQDVFSFLEDRKEEVYRSLSKDYLHLNHTYDVAREHLSHKAIEQQESPVLSAEAGQEQEEFLNNLVEVKKDRSYELFYMANENNKRFYSDALAQIIYKQGKIHESMHENDPLTKTIVWNSDEVTKLASSLVYTNDMPIRLFYQKALTNMGAELTVHVHNALMALFLARYEATAVSHQPKKENISYFNDFLYFLRKATAFLKEKDLLDLQDEQAQSLVSLLSAKLYDHTVSFEEAINYIVLNISSKLIQEDGKKPLSSGQYVSEIYDELHRLFSKYPSGPLFKAIDRMLDPYLKEFDPILLGILPCLEGTIRQGDKEIKMIRTPSPVSQSSILYANCNGEFLHFLDAKTRQKDKILVVNIQNRLSRKDRARSRIIEEALQNYPSVYTCAFPEPEDLLYGLEKVHGELETFADFFSLVQQEFLKPKSQGFCVLPEETKHSMTLFLESIVPALKDIFFSKKKILFKNDKILLLHLIYYFIVFNLIEQLDSNTLMVMSKDGLDYASVFVAGFAFFEDRGSWDENSLKLMVAKILAPTLVARDRLVFAPHIELFSKFLNCLRKNRHNLKALRAFFSYDLEQWKFSGI
;
A
#
# COMPACT_ATOMS: atom_id res chain seq x y z
N MET A 1 -19.14 7.05 40.12
CA MET A 1 -20.53 7.33 39.71
C MET A 1 -20.71 8.75 39.16
N GLU A 2 -20.19 9.80 39.80
CA GLU A 2 -20.41 11.19 39.34
C GLU A 2 -19.70 11.56 38.03
N LYS A 3 -18.54 10.98 37.72
CA LYS A 3 -17.80 11.15 36.45
C LYS A 3 -18.50 10.49 35.25
N THR A 4 -18.96 9.26 35.43
CA THR A 4 -19.70 8.50 34.40
C THR A 4 -20.97 9.26 33.98
N ARG A 5 -21.67 9.88 34.95
CA ARG A 5 -22.82 10.74 34.70
C ARG A 5 -22.52 12.01 33.89
N LYS A 6 -21.27 12.50 33.89
CA LYS A 6 -20.87 13.72 33.15
C LYS A 6 -20.56 13.42 31.69
N PHE A 7 -19.83 12.34 31.41
CA PHE A 7 -19.59 11.89 30.03
C PHE A 7 -20.89 11.42 29.36
N GLU A 8 -21.71 10.62 30.05
CA GLU A 8 -23.03 10.20 29.54
C GLU A 8 -23.94 11.40 29.23
N LYS A 9 -23.87 12.47 30.03
CA LYS A 9 -24.60 13.71 29.76
C LYS A 9 -24.03 14.46 28.55
N ALA A 10 -22.72 14.51 28.36
CA ALA A 10 -22.10 15.10 27.18
C ALA A 10 -22.43 14.30 25.90
N LEU A 11 -22.42 12.98 25.99
CA LEU A 11 -22.82 12.06 24.93
C LEU A 11 -24.29 12.26 24.54
N LYS A 12 -25.19 12.37 25.53
CA LYS A 12 -26.60 12.68 25.28
C LYS A 12 -26.79 14.04 24.59
N ASN A 13 -25.95 15.05 24.90
CA ASN A 13 -26.00 16.35 24.23
C ASN A 13 -25.44 16.27 22.79
N LEU A 14 -24.45 15.42 22.54
CA LEU A 14 -23.99 15.13 21.17
C LEU A 14 -25.08 14.42 20.35
N GLU A 15 -25.80 13.47 20.94
CA GLU A 15 -26.95 12.82 20.28
C GLU A 15 -28.09 13.80 20.01
N LEU A 16 -28.35 14.75 20.92
CA LEU A 16 -29.30 15.84 20.68
C LEU A 16 -28.85 16.74 19.51
N LEU A 17 -27.57 17.08 19.43
CA LEU A 17 -27.02 17.85 18.30
C LEU A 17 -27.24 17.12 16.96
N LYS A 18 -26.98 15.82 16.92
CA LYS A 18 -27.23 14.98 15.74
C LYS A 18 -28.72 14.95 15.40
N LYS A 19 -29.59 14.75 16.39
CA LYS A 19 -31.04 14.71 16.18
C LYS A 19 -31.57 16.03 15.61
N PHE A 20 -31.21 17.16 16.20
CA PHE A 20 -31.64 18.46 15.71
C PHE A 20 -31.08 18.76 14.32
N SER A 21 -29.82 18.39 14.02
CA SER A 21 -29.27 18.56 12.66
C SER A 21 -30.05 17.76 11.60
N TYR A 22 -30.56 16.58 11.95
CA TYR A 22 -31.38 15.77 11.05
C TYR A 22 -32.85 16.21 10.98
N ASP A 23 -33.44 16.70 12.07
CA ASP A 23 -34.83 17.19 12.09
C ASP A 23 -35.00 18.47 11.23
N TYR A 24 -33.94 19.26 11.00
CA TYR A 24 -33.94 20.33 9.99
C TYR A 24 -34.00 19.83 8.53
N SER A 25 -33.82 18.52 8.29
CA SER A 25 -33.89 17.90 6.96
C SER A 25 -35.28 17.41 6.58
N SER A 26 -36.22 17.25 7.53
CA SER A 26 -37.55 16.65 7.28
C SER A 26 -38.66 17.67 6.95
N GLY A 27 -38.36 18.97 6.98
CA GLY A 27 -39.24 20.02 6.43
C GLY A 27 -40.50 20.35 7.25
N SER A 28 -40.69 19.78 8.45
CA SER A 28 -41.91 19.94 9.26
C SER A 28 -41.79 20.90 10.46
N ALA A 29 -40.91 21.90 10.40
CA ALA A 29 -40.71 22.83 11.52
C ALA A 29 -41.46 24.15 11.29
N GLU A 30 -42.57 24.36 12.01
CA GLU A 30 -43.19 25.69 12.16
C GLU A 30 -42.16 26.70 12.69
N ILE A 31 -42.26 27.96 12.26
CA ILE A 31 -41.29 29.04 12.50
C ILE A 31 -41.05 29.34 14.00
N SER A 32 -41.96 28.92 14.89
CA SER A 32 -41.80 28.98 16.35
C SER A 32 -40.89 27.88 16.92
N SER A 33 -40.76 26.74 16.23
CA SER A 33 -39.93 25.58 16.66
C SER A 33 -38.45 25.71 16.29
N SER A 34 -38.11 26.50 15.26
CA SER A 34 -36.73 26.66 14.78
C SER A 34 -35.86 27.50 15.72
N ASN A 35 -36.42 28.48 16.42
CA ASN A 35 -35.68 29.28 17.40
C ASN A 35 -35.39 28.49 18.69
N ASN A 36 -36.31 27.61 19.10
CA ASN A 36 -36.09 26.72 20.25
C ASN A 36 -35.03 25.66 19.94
N ALA A 37 -35.08 25.04 18.76
CA ALA A 37 -34.07 24.06 18.34
C ALA A 37 -32.64 24.68 18.26
N LEU A 38 -32.50 25.90 17.74
CA LEU A 38 -31.21 26.60 17.73
C LEU A 38 -30.70 26.88 19.15
N SER A 39 -31.57 27.29 20.07
CA SER A 39 -31.22 27.49 21.48
C SER A 39 -30.76 26.19 22.13
N GLU A 40 -31.45 25.08 21.87
CA GLU A 40 -31.10 23.76 22.42
C GLU A 40 -29.77 23.25 21.85
N MET A 41 -29.45 23.55 20.58
CA MET A 41 -28.14 23.23 20.00
C MET A 41 -27.01 24.04 20.65
N LYS A 42 -27.25 25.32 20.98
CA LYS A 42 -26.27 26.14 21.72
C LYS A 42 -26.05 25.62 23.13
N ASP A 43 -27.11 25.25 23.82
CA ASP A 43 -27.03 24.64 25.15
C ASP A 43 -26.27 23.31 25.12
N ALA A 44 -26.53 22.47 24.11
CA ALA A 44 -25.82 21.20 23.93
C ALA A 44 -24.32 21.40 23.69
N LEU A 45 -23.93 22.38 22.87
CA LEU A 45 -22.52 22.75 22.66
C LEU A 45 -21.87 23.26 23.94
N HIS A 46 -22.57 24.10 24.70
CA HIS A 46 -22.09 24.61 25.98
C HIS A 46 -21.88 23.48 27.01
N TYR A 47 -22.72 22.44 27.00
CA TYR A 47 -22.53 21.28 27.87
C TYR A 47 -21.31 20.44 27.49
N ILE A 48 -21.03 20.28 26.19
CA ILE A 48 -19.83 19.58 25.70
C ILE A 48 -18.57 20.41 26.00
N ASP A 49 -18.63 21.73 25.81
CA ASP A 49 -17.54 22.66 26.17
C ASP A 49 -17.19 22.58 27.66
N HIS A 50 -18.21 22.58 28.52
CA HIS A 50 -18.03 22.42 29.95
C HIS A 50 -17.44 21.05 30.31
N TYR A 51 -17.74 19.99 29.55
CA TYR A 51 -17.09 18.69 29.72
C TYR A 51 -15.59 18.77 29.40
N PHE A 52 -15.19 19.40 28.29
CA PHE A 52 -13.79 19.58 27.93
C PHE A 52 -13.01 20.39 28.97
N LYS A 53 -13.60 21.48 29.48
CA LYS A 53 -13.01 22.26 30.59
C LYS A 53 -12.81 21.42 31.86
N GLN A 54 -13.70 20.48 32.13
CA GLN A 54 -13.59 19.57 33.28
C GLN A 54 -12.64 18.39 33.05
N ALA A 55 -12.51 17.90 31.82
CA ALA A 55 -11.63 16.78 31.49
C ALA A 55 -10.18 17.06 31.89
N GLY A 56 -9.70 18.30 31.71
CA GLY A 56 -8.37 18.73 32.16
C GLY A 56 -8.13 18.68 33.68
N THR A 57 -9.19 18.58 34.48
CA THR A 57 -9.13 18.47 35.95
C THR A 57 -9.21 17.02 36.45
N PHE A 58 -9.30 16.04 35.55
CA PHE A 58 -9.40 14.64 35.97
C PHE A 58 -8.10 14.13 36.61
N PRO A 59 -8.20 13.18 37.57
CA PRO A 59 -7.04 12.59 38.23
C PRO A 59 -6.19 11.79 37.25
N GLN A 60 -4.88 11.71 37.53
CA GLN A 60 -3.87 11.08 36.66
C GLN A 60 -4.30 9.70 36.12
N LYS A 61 -4.90 8.84 36.95
CA LYS A 61 -5.32 7.47 36.57
C LYS A 61 -6.40 7.36 35.50
N ASP A 62 -7.09 8.46 35.18
CA ASP A 62 -8.20 8.50 34.23
C ASP A 62 -7.85 9.26 32.93
N ILE A 63 -6.58 9.65 32.72
CA ILE A 63 -6.15 10.51 31.59
C ILE A 63 -6.41 9.85 30.23
N ASP A 64 -5.98 8.60 30.02
CA ASP A 64 -6.20 7.89 28.74
C ASP A 64 -7.68 7.76 28.39
N LYS A 65 -8.52 7.61 29.41
CA LYS A 65 -9.97 7.56 29.26
C LYS A 65 -10.52 8.93 28.90
N ALA A 66 -10.06 9.99 29.57
CA ALA A 66 -10.45 11.37 29.29
C ALA A 66 -10.10 11.76 27.86
N ILE A 67 -8.89 11.43 27.38
CA ILE A 67 -8.44 11.69 26.01
C ILE A 67 -9.38 11.00 25.00
N LYS A 68 -9.65 9.71 25.19
CA LYS A 68 -10.56 8.97 24.28
C LYS A 68 -11.97 9.56 24.28
N GLU A 69 -12.47 9.97 25.43
CA GLU A 69 -13.81 10.57 25.57
C GLU A 69 -13.89 11.96 24.94
N THR A 70 -12.86 12.80 25.09
CA THR A 70 -12.82 14.13 24.45
C THR A 70 -12.66 14.03 22.94
N ASP A 71 -11.81 13.12 22.46
CA ASP A 71 -11.59 12.86 21.03
C ASP A 71 -12.87 12.36 20.35
N PHE A 72 -13.60 11.46 21.01
CA PHE A 72 -14.87 10.95 20.51
C PHE A 72 -15.93 12.06 20.41
N LEU A 73 -16.04 12.90 21.44
CA LEU A 73 -17.04 13.97 21.47
C LEU A 73 -16.76 15.04 20.41
N ILE A 74 -15.50 15.47 20.25
CA ILE A 74 -15.18 16.50 19.26
C ILE A 74 -15.37 16.00 17.83
N ALA A 75 -14.98 14.74 17.54
CA ALA A 75 -15.20 14.14 16.21
C ALA A 75 -16.69 14.12 15.87
N GLY A 76 -17.54 13.72 16.83
CA GLY A 76 -18.99 13.75 16.65
C GLY A 76 -19.56 15.15 16.43
N VAL A 77 -19.02 16.19 17.08
CA VAL A 77 -19.45 17.58 16.84
C VAL A 77 -18.99 18.06 15.47
N GLN A 78 -17.75 17.75 15.08
CA GLN A 78 -17.20 18.10 13.76
C GLN A 78 -18.05 17.49 12.63
N ASP A 79 -18.45 16.23 12.75
CA ASP A 79 -19.36 15.58 11.80
C ASP A 79 -20.70 16.32 11.65
N VAL A 80 -21.30 16.75 12.77
CA VAL A 80 -22.55 17.54 12.77
C VAL A 80 -22.34 18.88 12.07
N PHE A 81 -21.22 19.55 12.32
CA PHE A 81 -20.94 20.87 11.73
C PHE A 81 -20.60 20.80 10.24
N SER A 82 -19.88 19.77 9.79
CA SER A 82 -19.69 19.50 8.35
C SER A 82 -21.03 19.26 7.64
N PHE A 83 -21.94 18.51 8.28
CA PHE A 83 -23.29 18.32 7.73
C PHE A 83 -24.09 19.64 7.65
N LEU A 84 -24.01 20.50 8.67
CA LEU A 84 -24.71 21.79 8.70
C LEU A 84 -24.11 22.79 7.70
N GLU A 85 -22.79 22.80 7.51
CA GLU A 85 -22.10 23.64 6.54
C GLU A 85 -22.56 23.32 5.11
N ASP A 86 -22.67 22.03 4.77
CA ASP A 86 -23.06 21.58 3.43
C ASP A 86 -24.56 21.74 3.12
N ARG A 87 -25.43 21.64 4.13
CA ARG A 87 -26.89 21.51 3.90
C ARG A 87 -27.77 22.60 4.55
N LYS A 88 -27.27 23.35 5.53
CA LYS A 88 -28.02 24.36 6.31
C LYS A 88 -27.13 25.54 6.74
N GLU A 89 -26.62 26.27 5.76
CA GLU A 89 -25.64 27.35 5.93
C GLU A 89 -26.06 28.44 6.95
N GLU A 90 -27.35 28.78 7.04
CA GLU A 90 -27.84 29.79 7.99
C GLU A 90 -27.71 29.35 9.46
N VAL A 91 -27.98 28.08 9.75
CA VAL A 91 -27.84 27.50 11.10
C VAL A 91 -26.35 27.38 11.46
N TYR A 92 -25.53 26.93 10.49
CA TYR A 92 -24.07 26.88 10.64
C TYR A 92 -23.48 28.26 10.97
N ARG A 93 -23.83 29.30 10.22
CA ARG A 93 -23.35 30.67 10.48
C ARG A 93 -23.72 31.15 11.89
N SER A 94 -24.91 30.80 12.39
CA SER A 94 -25.39 31.19 13.72
C SER A 94 -24.66 30.49 14.88
N LEU A 95 -24.15 29.27 14.65
CA LEU A 95 -23.42 28.45 15.62
C LEU A 95 -21.89 28.49 15.45
N SER A 96 -21.39 29.07 14.34
CA SER A 96 -19.98 29.06 13.97
C SER A 96 -19.04 29.57 15.06
N LYS A 97 -19.44 30.62 15.79
CA LYS A 97 -18.66 31.17 16.91
C LYS A 97 -18.56 30.20 18.08
N ASP A 98 -19.66 29.52 18.41
CA ASP A 98 -19.74 28.56 19.51
C ASP A 98 -18.92 27.29 19.17
N TYR A 99 -18.94 26.88 17.90
CA TYR A 99 -18.13 25.77 17.39
C TYR A 99 -16.63 26.08 17.37
N LEU A 100 -16.23 27.26 16.91
CA LEU A 100 -14.83 27.70 16.97
C LEU A 100 -14.33 27.79 18.41
N HIS A 101 -15.17 28.28 19.34
CA HIS A 101 -14.85 28.29 20.76
C HIS A 101 -14.65 26.88 21.32
N LEU A 102 -15.55 25.96 20.98
CA LEU A 102 -15.47 24.57 21.42
C LEU A 102 -14.20 23.87 20.94
N ASN A 103 -13.84 24.03 19.66
CA ASN A 103 -12.60 23.47 19.11
C ASN A 103 -11.37 24.02 19.86
N HIS A 104 -11.33 25.33 20.12
CA HIS A 104 -10.24 25.92 20.91
C HIS A 104 -10.21 25.37 22.35
N THR A 105 -11.36 25.22 23.01
CA THR A 105 -11.43 24.62 24.35
C THR A 105 -10.92 23.17 24.34
N TYR A 106 -11.24 22.41 23.30
CA TYR A 106 -10.76 21.05 23.11
C TYR A 106 -9.24 21.01 22.93
N ASP A 107 -8.67 21.88 22.09
CA ASP A 107 -7.22 21.93 21.86
C ASP A 107 -6.46 22.20 23.18
N VAL A 108 -6.93 23.18 23.96
CA VAL A 108 -6.37 23.50 25.29
C VAL A 108 -6.50 22.32 26.26
N ALA A 109 -7.66 21.65 26.27
CA ALA A 109 -7.87 20.48 27.13
C ALA A 109 -6.96 19.31 26.73
N ARG A 110 -6.74 19.12 25.42
CA ARG A 110 -5.90 18.07 24.86
C ARG A 110 -4.43 18.32 25.16
N GLU A 111 -3.94 19.55 25.03
CA GLU A 111 -2.57 19.91 25.44
C GLU A 111 -2.34 19.63 26.93
N HIS A 112 -3.26 20.06 27.80
CA HIS A 112 -3.16 19.80 29.24
C HIS A 112 -3.19 18.31 29.60
N LEU A 113 -4.05 17.52 28.96
CA LEU A 113 -4.12 16.07 29.17
C LEU A 113 -2.87 15.36 28.65
N SER A 114 -2.31 15.82 27.53
CA SER A 114 -1.08 15.28 26.95
C SER A 114 0.14 15.57 27.85
N HIS A 115 0.26 16.78 28.37
CA HIS A 115 1.32 17.13 29.33
C HIS A 115 1.24 16.30 30.62
N LYS A 116 0.04 16.06 31.16
CA LYS A 116 -0.13 15.18 32.32
C LYS A 116 0.11 13.70 32.02
N ALA A 117 -0.11 13.24 30.79
CA ALA A 117 0.21 11.88 30.35
C ALA A 117 1.73 11.65 30.27
N ILE A 118 2.50 12.67 29.90
CA ILE A 118 3.98 12.64 29.86
C ILE A 118 4.55 12.50 31.27
N GLU A 119 4.01 13.23 32.26
CA GLU A 119 4.41 13.09 33.67
C GLU A 119 4.12 11.68 34.25
N GLN A 120 3.20 10.91 33.65
CA GLN A 120 2.92 9.52 34.02
C GLN A 120 4.00 8.53 33.54
N GLN A 121 4.81 8.92 32.56
CA GLN A 121 5.84 8.08 31.94
C GLN A 121 7.23 8.23 32.57
N GLU A 122 7.44 9.18 33.50
CA GLU A 122 8.72 9.40 34.21
C GLU A 122 8.94 8.46 35.43
N SER A 123 8.46 7.22 35.37
CA SER A 123 8.97 6.13 36.24
C SER A 123 9.56 5.03 35.35
N PRO A 124 10.73 4.46 35.72
CA PRO A 124 11.73 4.06 34.75
C PRO A 124 11.34 2.77 34.04
N VAL A 125 10.73 2.93 32.88
CA VAL A 125 10.68 1.92 31.83
C VAL A 125 11.32 2.56 30.62
N LEU A 126 12.45 1.99 30.20
CA LEU A 126 13.16 2.31 28.97
C LEU A 126 12.27 2.00 27.76
N SER A 127 11.28 2.84 27.47
CA SER A 127 10.72 2.96 26.14
C SER A 127 11.56 3.97 25.39
N ALA A 128 12.32 3.46 24.43
CA ALA A 128 13.04 4.26 23.47
C ALA A 128 12.09 5.26 22.79
N GLU A 129 12.12 6.52 23.24
CA GLU A 129 11.89 7.67 22.38
C GLU A 129 13.04 7.73 21.36
N ALA A 130 13.06 6.76 20.44
CA ALA A 130 13.89 6.84 19.25
C ALA A 130 13.26 7.92 18.35
N GLY A 131 13.65 9.17 18.59
CA GLY A 131 13.51 10.36 17.75
C GLY A 131 12.36 10.37 16.75
N GLN A 132 11.29 11.11 17.09
CA GLN A 132 10.29 11.59 16.13
C GLN A 132 11.01 12.23 14.92
N GLU A 133 11.03 11.53 13.78
CA GLU A 133 11.43 12.13 12.51
C GLU A 133 10.40 13.18 12.12
N GLN A 134 10.86 14.41 11.82
CA GLN A 134 10.15 15.28 10.91
C GLN A 134 10.20 14.59 9.54
N GLU A 135 9.09 14.02 9.07
CA GLU A 135 8.98 13.72 7.64
C GLU A 135 9.23 15.02 6.89
N GLU A 136 10.31 15.04 6.11
CA GLU A 136 10.69 16.23 5.37
C GLU A 136 9.54 16.58 4.44
N PHE A 137 9.01 17.79 4.60
CA PHE A 137 8.16 18.41 3.60
C PHE A 137 8.78 18.17 2.22
N LEU A 138 7.97 17.92 1.19
CA LEU A 138 8.43 18.02 -0.18
C LEU A 138 8.91 19.46 -0.36
N ASN A 139 10.21 19.63 -0.23
CA ASN A 139 10.84 20.93 0.01
C ASN A 139 11.21 21.63 -1.30
N ASN A 140 11.43 20.86 -2.37
CA ASN A 140 11.95 21.36 -3.63
C ASN A 140 11.62 20.40 -4.79
N LEU A 141 11.84 20.86 -6.02
CA LEU A 141 11.66 20.06 -7.23
C LEU A 141 12.59 18.83 -7.33
N VAL A 142 13.73 18.82 -6.64
CA VAL A 142 14.66 17.68 -6.69
C VAL A 142 14.02 16.47 -6.01
N GLU A 143 13.38 16.65 -4.86
CA GLU A 143 12.65 15.58 -4.18
C GLU A 143 11.46 15.08 -5.01
N VAL A 144 10.76 15.97 -5.71
CA VAL A 144 9.67 15.59 -6.63
C VAL A 144 10.21 14.73 -7.77
N LYS A 145 11.32 15.13 -8.38
CA LYS A 145 11.97 14.36 -9.47
C LYS A 145 12.55 13.03 -8.99
N LYS A 146 12.93 12.90 -7.71
CA LYS A 146 13.37 11.63 -7.12
C LYS A 146 12.23 10.62 -6.94
N ASP A 147 10.98 11.07 -6.86
CA ASP A 147 9.80 10.19 -6.79
C ASP A 147 9.73 9.20 -5.61
N ARG A 148 10.58 9.32 -4.59
CA ARG A 148 10.60 8.35 -3.47
C ARG A 148 9.37 8.44 -2.57
N SER A 149 8.90 9.67 -2.34
CA SER A 149 7.80 9.98 -1.42
C SER A 149 6.61 10.65 -2.14
N TYR A 150 6.33 10.26 -3.38
CA TYR A 150 5.26 10.87 -4.18
C TYR A 150 3.87 10.71 -3.56
N GLU A 151 3.66 9.69 -2.72
CA GLU A 151 2.43 9.47 -1.95
C GLU A 151 2.09 10.68 -1.06
N LEU A 152 3.08 11.48 -0.65
CA LEU A 152 2.87 12.68 0.16
C LEU A 152 2.13 13.79 -0.59
N PHE A 153 2.06 13.74 -1.92
CA PHE A 153 1.17 14.63 -2.69
C PHE A 153 -0.31 14.32 -2.48
N TYR A 154 -0.63 13.12 -1.98
CA TYR A 154 -1.98 12.60 -1.87
C TYR A 154 -2.49 12.52 -0.42
N MET A 155 -1.64 12.82 0.56
CA MET A 155 -1.94 12.65 1.97
C MET A 155 -1.75 13.97 2.74
N ALA A 156 -2.48 14.10 3.84
CA ALA A 156 -2.26 15.13 4.84
C ALA A 156 -1.43 14.62 6.03
N ASN A 157 -0.74 15.54 6.71
CA ASN A 157 -0.05 15.28 7.96
C ASN A 157 -1.02 15.23 9.16
N GLU A 158 -0.50 15.12 10.40
CA GLU A 158 -1.34 15.03 11.60
C GLU A 158 -2.21 16.28 11.83
N ASN A 159 -1.80 17.42 11.30
CA ASN A 159 -2.52 18.69 11.42
C ASN A 159 -3.46 18.94 10.22
N ASN A 160 -3.77 17.90 9.45
CA ASN A 160 -4.55 17.99 8.20
C ASN A 160 -3.97 18.99 7.17
N LYS A 161 -2.63 19.18 7.17
CA LYS A 161 -1.91 20.02 6.21
C LYS A 161 -1.20 19.18 5.17
N ARG A 162 -1.06 19.73 3.96
CA ARG A 162 -0.29 19.12 2.86
C ARG A 162 1.20 19.04 3.22
N PHE A 163 1.90 18.07 2.65
CA PHE A 163 3.35 17.91 2.78
C PHE A 163 4.16 18.77 1.81
N TYR A 164 3.54 19.66 1.05
CA TYR A 164 4.21 20.56 0.11
C TYR A 164 3.68 21.98 0.27
N SER A 165 4.53 22.96 -0.05
CA SER A 165 4.18 24.37 0.06
C SER A 165 3.46 24.87 -1.19
N ASP A 166 2.67 25.94 -1.05
CA ASP A 166 2.08 26.62 -2.21
C ASP A 166 3.14 27.14 -3.17
N ALA A 167 4.31 27.54 -2.66
CA ALA A 167 5.45 27.92 -3.48
C ALA A 167 5.93 26.76 -4.36
N LEU A 168 6.08 25.56 -3.79
CA LEU A 168 6.45 24.37 -4.58
C LEU A 168 5.36 24.03 -5.61
N ALA A 169 4.08 24.11 -5.24
CA ALA A 169 2.96 23.88 -6.16
C ALA A 169 2.99 24.85 -7.35
N GLN A 170 3.22 26.14 -7.09
CA GLN A 170 3.36 27.15 -8.14
C GLN A 170 4.58 26.88 -9.05
N ILE A 171 5.70 26.43 -8.47
CA ILE A 171 6.89 26.06 -9.23
C ILE A 171 6.60 24.87 -10.15
N ILE A 172 5.96 23.81 -9.63
CA ILE A 172 5.56 22.63 -10.40
C ILE A 172 4.64 23.04 -11.56
N TYR A 173 3.63 23.87 -11.29
CA TYR A 173 2.70 24.36 -12.32
C TYR A 173 3.39 25.21 -13.39
N LYS A 174 4.35 26.08 -13.01
CA LYS A 174 5.13 26.87 -13.98
C LYS A 174 6.01 26.01 -14.87
N GLN A 175 6.59 24.94 -14.32
CA GLN A 175 7.42 24.00 -15.09
C GLN A 175 6.58 23.21 -16.12
N GLY A 176 5.34 22.84 -15.78
CA GLY A 176 4.42 22.19 -16.73
C GLY A 176 4.21 23.01 -18.00
N LYS A 177 3.97 24.32 -17.86
CA LYS A 177 3.73 25.24 -19.00
C LYS A 177 4.93 25.42 -19.94
N ILE A 178 6.14 25.23 -19.45
CA ILE A 178 7.37 25.38 -20.26
C ILE A 178 7.61 24.10 -21.09
N HIS A 179 7.20 22.95 -20.57
CA HIS A 179 7.50 21.64 -21.16
C HIS A 179 6.53 21.18 -22.26
N GLU A 180 5.31 21.71 -22.36
CA GLU A 180 4.38 21.43 -23.49
C GLU A 180 5.00 21.69 -24.89
N SER A 181 6.14 22.39 -24.96
CA SER A 181 6.83 22.78 -26.19
C SER A 181 8.02 21.91 -26.62
N MET A 182 8.43 20.88 -25.87
CA MET A 182 9.65 20.10 -26.17
C MET A 182 9.47 18.57 -26.10
N HIS A 183 8.85 17.94 -27.11
CA HIS A 183 8.67 16.48 -27.11
C HIS A 183 8.68 15.79 -28.49
N GLU A 184 9.50 16.23 -29.45
CA GLU A 184 9.83 15.34 -30.58
C GLU A 184 10.92 14.35 -30.11
N ASN A 185 10.54 13.08 -29.88
CA ASN A 185 11.40 11.92 -29.52
C ASN A 185 11.57 11.55 -28.04
N ASP A 186 10.73 12.00 -27.12
CA ASP A 186 10.74 11.51 -25.72
C ASP A 186 10.04 10.15 -25.60
N PRO A 187 10.74 9.05 -25.25
CA PRO A 187 10.13 7.73 -25.14
C PRO A 187 9.11 7.62 -24.00
N LEU A 188 9.18 8.50 -22.99
CA LEU A 188 8.22 8.52 -21.88
C LEU A 188 6.83 8.98 -22.34
N THR A 189 6.72 9.68 -23.47
CA THR A 189 5.41 9.99 -24.07
C THR A 189 4.65 8.75 -24.54
N LYS A 190 5.32 7.60 -24.69
CA LYS A 190 4.70 6.33 -25.11
C LYS A 190 4.15 5.52 -23.95
N THR A 191 4.52 5.81 -22.70
CA THR A 191 4.09 5.00 -21.54
C THR A 191 2.58 5.00 -21.36
N ILE A 192 1.91 6.10 -21.66
CA ILE A 192 0.45 6.20 -21.66
C ILE A 192 -0.20 5.28 -22.71
N VAL A 193 0.42 5.14 -23.89
CA VAL A 193 -0.05 4.22 -24.94
C VAL A 193 0.15 2.77 -24.49
N TRP A 194 1.33 2.44 -23.96
CA TRP A 194 1.61 1.12 -23.42
C TRP A 194 0.65 0.74 -22.28
N ASN A 195 0.32 1.69 -21.40
CA ASN A 195 -0.68 1.47 -20.36
C ASN A 195 -2.08 1.23 -20.93
N SER A 196 -2.47 2.01 -21.94
CA SER A 196 -3.74 1.83 -22.65
C SER A 196 -3.88 0.43 -23.24
N ASP A 197 -2.82 -0.11 -23.83
CA ASP A 197 -2.86 -1.45 -24.42
C ASP A 197 -3.00 -2.54 -23.35
N GLU A 198 -2.30 -2.40 -22.22
CA GLU A 198 -2.43 -3.33 -21.10
C GLU A 198 -3.81 -3.25 -20.42
N VAL A 199 -4.37 -2.05 -20.26
CA VAL A 199 -5.74 -1.85 -19.76
C VAL A 199 -6.75 -2.51 -20.69
N THR A 200 -6.58 -2.39 -22.01
CA THR A 200 -7.48 -3.01 -23.00
C THR A 200 -7.44 -4.54 -22.90
N LYS A 201 -6.23 -5.12 -22.78
CA LYS A 201 -6.04 -6.58 -22.58
C LYS A 201 -6.67 -7.04 -21.28
N LEU A 202 -6.47 -6.30 -20.19
CA LEU A 202 -7.03 -6.63 -18.88
C LEU A 202 -8.56 -6.54 -18.88
N ALA A 203 -9.13 -5.44 -19.37
CA ALA A 203 -10.57 -5.27 -19.45
C ALA A 203 -11.21 -6.38 -20.30
N SER A 204 -10.57 -6.76 -21.40
CA SER A 204 -10.99 -7.90 -22.22
C SER A 204 -10.96 -9.21 -21.43
N SER A 205 -9.85 -9.50 -20.72
CA SER A 205 -9.72 -10.70 -19.88
C SER A 205 -10.79 -10.78 -18.79
N LEU A 206 -11.05 -9.67 -18.08
CA LEU A 206 -12.09 -9.60 -17.05
C LEU A 206 -13.48 -9.86 -17.63
N VAL A 207 -13.80 -9.32 -18.81
CA VAL A 207 -15.08 -9.60 -19.47
C VAL A 207 -15.17 -11.06 -19.92
N TYR A 208 -14.15 -11.58 -20.59
CA TYR A 208 -14.19 -12.94 -21.14
C TYR A 208 -14.25 -14.01 -20.04
N THR A 209 -13.47 -13.85 -18.98
CA THR A 209 -13.45 -14.81 -17.85
C THR A 209 -14.72 -14.78 -16.99
N ASN A 210 -15.55 -13.73 -17.13
CA ASN A 210 -16.80 -13.55 -16.41
C ASN A 210 -18.04 -13.50 -17.34
N ASP A 211 -17.95 -13.96 -18.59
CA ASP A 211 -19.05 -13.86 -19.57
C ASP A 211 -20.36 -14.46 -19.04
N MET A 212 -20.32 -15.68 -18.49
CA MET A 212 -21.52 -16.34 -17.97
C MET A 212 -22.09 -15.62 -16.72
N PRO A 213 -21.30 -15.30 -15.67
CA PRO A 213 -21.75 -14.44 -14.57
C PRO A 213 -22.37 -13.11 -15.02
N ILE A 214 -21.77 -12.44 -16.02
CA ILE A 214 -22.27 -11.19 -16.58
C ILE A 214 -23.64 -11.39 -17.25
N ARG A 215 -23.83 -12.46 -18.02
CA ARG A 215 -25.12 -12.78 -18.65
C ARG A 215 -26.20 -13.04 -17.60
N LEU A 216 -25.88 -13.81 -16.56
CA LEU A 216 -26.82 -14.12 -15.47
C LEU A 216 -27.22 -12.86 -14.70
N PHE A 217 -26.26 -11.96 -14.45
CA PHE A 217 -26.55 -10.65 -13.88
C PHE A 217 -27.55 -9.88 -14.76
N TYR A 218 -27.29 -9.73 -16.06
CA TYR A 218 -28.18 -8.97 -16.95
C TYR A 218 -29.58 -9.56 -17.13
N GLN A 219 -29.75 -10.88 -17.01
CA GLN A 219 -31.08 -11.51 -17.03
C GLN A 219 -31.99 -10.98 -15.90
N LYS A 220 -31.42 -10.66 -14.72
CA LYS A 220 -32.17 -10.12 -13.58
C LYS A 220 -32.09 -8.60 -13.50
N ALA A 221 -30.93 -8.01 -13.80
CA ALA A 221 -30.66 -6.59 -13.63
C ALA A 221 -31.64 -5.71 -14.41
N LEU A 222 -32.01 -6.10 -15.64
CA LEU A 222 -32.95 -5.34 -16.48
C LEU A 222 -34.34 -5.20 -15.84
N THR A 223 -34.72 -6.13 -14.96
CA THR A 223 -36.00 -6.08 -14.22
C THR A 223 -35.90 -5.35 -12.87
N ASN A 224 -34.68 -5.05 -12.41
CA ASN A 224 -34.40 -4.47 -11.09
C ASN A 224 -33.41 -3.28 -11.15
N MET A 225 -33.51 -2.45 -12.19
CA MET A 225 -32.64 -1.26 -12.33
C MET A 225 -32.88 -0.16 -11.27
N GLY A 226 -33.88 -0.34 -10.39
CA GLY A 226 -34.11 0.55 -9.25
C GLY A 226 -33.22 0.25 -8.03
N ALA A 227 -32.57 -0.92 -7.98
CA ALA A 227 -31.69 -1.29 -6.88
C ALA A 227 -30.30 -0.66 -7.04
N GLU A 228 -29.82 0.05 -6.02
CA GLU A 228 -28.52 0.76 -6.05
C GLU A 228 -27.33 -0.16 -6.34
N LEU A 229 -27.31 -1.37 -5.77
CA LEU A 229 -26.27 -2.37 -6.06
C LEU A 229 -26.26 -2.73 -7.55
N THR A 230 -27.43 -3.02 -8.13
CA THR A 230 -27.57 -3.35 -9.55
C THR A 230 -27.08 -2.19 -10.43
N VAL A 231 -27.35 -0.94 -10.04
CA VAL A 231 -26.85 0.25 -10.74
C VAL A 231 -25.33 0.36 -10.66
N HIS A 232 -24.73 0.15 -9.48
CA HIS A 232 -23.26 0.19 -9.33
C HIS A 232 -22.57 -0.90 -10.15
N VAL A 233 -23.08 -2.13 -10.10
CA VAL A 233 -22.54 -3.25 -10.90
C VAL A 233 -22.74 -2.99 -12.40
N HIS A 234 -23.90 -2.49 -12.81
CA HIS A 234 -24.15 -2.11 -14.21
C HIS A 234 -23.16 -1.06 -14.70
N ASN A 235 -22.94 0.01 -13.94
CA ASN A 235 -22.01 1.07 -14.29
C ASN A 235 -20.57 0.57 -14.36
N ALA A 236 -20.17 -0.31 -13.43
CA ALA A 236 -18.87 -0.97 -13.46
C ALA A 236 -18.69 -1.77 -14.77
N LEU A 237 -19.68 -2.57 -15.16
CA LEU A 237 -19.63 -3.36 -16.40
C LEU A 237 -19.62 -2.49 -17.65
N MET A 238 -20.42 -1.42 -17.70
CA MET A 238 -20.42 -0.49 -18.83
C MET A 238 -19.06 0.19 -18.98
N ALA A 239 -18.48 0.66 -17.88
CA ALA A 239 -17.14 1.24 -17.87
C ALA A 239 -16.09 0.21 -18.33
N LEU A 240 -16.20 -1.05 -17.90
CA LEU A 240 -15.31 -2.13 -18.32
C LEU A 240 -15.45 -2.46 -19.82
N PHE A 241 -16.67 -2.47 -20.38
CA PHE A 241 -16.89 -2.65 -21.82
C PHE A 241 -16.34 -1.49 -22.65
N LEU A 242 -16.43 -0.26 -22.14
CA LEU A 242 -15.85 0.90 -22.81
C LEU A 242 -14.32 0.88 -22.71
N ALA A 243 -13.74 0.47 -21.58
CA ALA A 243 -12.29 0.33 -21.43
C ALA A 243 -11.65 -0.68 -22.39
N ARG A 244 -12.40 -1.68 -22.86
CA ARG A 244 -11.93 -2.63 -23.88
C ARG A 244 -12.24 -2.22 -25.33
N TYR A 245 -12.98 -1.13 -25.53
CA TYR A 245 -13.41 -0.73 -26.87
C TYR A 245 -12.27 -0.04 -27.60
N GLU A 246 -11.87 -0.58 -28.75
CA GLU A 246 -10.70 -0.13 -29.51
C GLU A 246 -10.71 1.38 -29.81
N ALA A 247 -11.87 1.95 -30.12
CA ALA A 247 -11.99 3.38 -30.41
C ALA A 247 -11.76 4.28 -29.17
N THR A 248 -11.67 3.72 -27.97
CA THR A 248 -11.29 4.44 -26.74
C THR A 248 -9.82 4.26 -26.37
N ALA A 249 -9.04 3.50 -27.13
CA ALA A 249 -7.60 3.41 -26.91
C ALA A 249 -6.93 4.79 -27.12
N VAL A 250 -5.91 5.10 -26.33
CA VAL A 250 -5.19 6.38 -26.38
C VAL A 250 -4.64 6.69 -27.77
N SER A 251 -4.21 5.65 -28.50
CA SER A 251 -3.71 5.74 -29.88
C SER A 251 -4.73 6.33 -30.87
N HIS A 252 -6.02 6.24 -30.58
CA HIS A 252 -7.11 6.78 -31.40
C HIS A 252 -7.57 8.19 -30.98
N GLN A 253 -6.92 8.81 -29.98
CA GLN A 253 -7.25 10.17 -29.48
C GLN A 253 -8.75 10.38 -29.17
N PRO A 254 -9.37 9.52 -28.35
CA PRO A 254 -10.77 9.63 -28.01
C PRO A 254 -11.04 10.84 -27.09
N LYS A 255 -12.31 11.21 -26.95
CA LYS A 255 -12.72 12.23 -25.96
C LYS A 255 -12.50 11.76 -24.51
N LYS A 256 -12.68 10.47 -24.24
CA LYS A 256 -12.39 9.82 -22.97
C LYS A 256 -11.68 8.51 -23.26
N GLU A 257 -10.51 8.34 -22.67
CA GLU A 257 -9.61 7.22 -22.92
C GLU A 257 -10.03 5.98 -22.12
N ASN A 258 -9.66 4.82 -22.63
CA ASN A 258 -9.87 3.52 -22.00
C ASN A 258 -9.31 3.44 -20.58
N ILE A 259 -8.16 4.05 -20.30
CA ILE A 259 -7.59 4.15 -18.96
C ILE A 259 -8.57 4.83 -18.01
N SER A 260 -9.17 5.96 -18.42
CA SER A 260 -10.17 6.66 -17.60
C SER A 260 -11.45 5.82 -17.41
N TYR A 261 -11.89 5.08 -18.43
CA TYR A 261 -13.01 4.14 -18.28
C TYR A 261 -12.67 2.97 -17.35
N PHE A 262 -11.43 2.51 -17.33
CA PHE A 262 -11.01 1.47 -16.40
C PHE A 262 -10.99 1.98 -14.95
N ASN A 263 -10.57 3.22 -14.74
CA ASN A 263 -10.66 3.87 -13.42
C ASN A 263 -12.13 4.05 -12.98
N ASP A 264 -13.05 4.40 -13.90
CA ASP A 264 -14.48 4.39 -13.61
C ASP A 264 -14.96 2.99 -13.16
N PHE A 265 -14.50 1.93 -13.84
CA PHE A 265 -14.82 0.55 -13.46
C PHE A 265 -14.39 0.25 -12.02
N LEU A 266 -13.13 0.56 -11.66
CA LEU A 266 -12.62 0.36 -10.30
C LEU A 266 -13.43 1.16 -9.28
N TYR A 267 -13.75 2.42 -9.60
CA TYR A 267 -14.55 3.29 -8.75
C TYR A 267 -15.98 2.73 -8.51
N PHE A 268 -16.67 2.28 -9.55
CA PHE A 268 -18.00 1.70 -9.42
C PHE A 268 -17.98 0.32 -8.74
N LEU A 269 -16.96 -0.49 -8.98
CA LEU A 269 -16.74 -1.74 -8.24
C LEU A 269 -16.57 -1.47 -6.75
N ARG A 270 -15.83 -0.41 -6.39
CA ARG A 270 -15.66 0.00 -5.00
C ARG A 270 -16.96 0.50 -4.37
N LYS A 271 -17.79 1.25 -5.11
CA LYS A 271 -19.14 1.60 -4.65
C LYS A 271 -20.01 0.38 -4.39
N ALA A 272 -19.96 -0.61 -5.29
CA ALA A 272 -20.71 -1.85 -5.11
C ALA A 272 -20.25 -2.62 -3.85
N THR A 273 -18.94 -2.75 -3.63
CA THR A 273 -18.40 -3.44 -2.44
C THR A 273 -18.68 -2.67 -1.14
N ALA A 274 -18.65 -1.34 -1.15
CA ALA A 274 -19.04 -0.52 0.00
C ALA A 274 -20.52 -0.70 0.34
N PHE A 275 -21.40 -0.69 -0.66
CA PHE A 275 -22.83 -0.91 -0.48
C PHE A 275 -23.14 -2.30 0.11
N LEU A 276 -22.43 -3.34 -0.35
CA LEU A 276 -22.53 -4.71 0.19
C LEU A 276 -22.09 -4.81 1.65
N LYS A 277 -21.25 -3.88 2.13
CA LYS A 277 -20.75 -3.86 3.51
C LYS A 277 -21.72 -3.12 4.46
N GLU A 278 -22.41 -2.10 3.98
CA GLU A 278 -23.30 -1.26 4.79
C GLU A 278 -24.68 -1.86 5.06
N LYS A 279 -25.19 -2.68 4.12
CA LYS A 279 -26.47 -3.36 4.28
C LYS A 279 -26.25 -4.81 4.71
N ASP A 280 -26.95 -5.24 5.77
CA ASP A 280 -26.98 -6.65 6.15
C ASP A 280 -27.34 -7.50 4.92
N LEU A 281 -26.52 -8.52 4.64
CA LEU A 281 -26.68 -9.45 3.52
C LEU A 281 -28.10 -10.05 3.41
N LEU A 282 -28.84 -10.06 4.52
CA LEU A 282 -30.20 -10.59 4.63
C LEU A 282 -31.26 -9.73 3.92
N ASP A 283 -30.99 -8.44 3.64
CA ASP A 283 -31.92 -7.53 2.95
C ASP A 283 -31.65 -7.40 1.44
N LEU A 284 -30.57 -8.01 0.92
CA LEU A 284 -30.16 -7.88 -0.48
C LEU A 284 -30.68 -9.05 -1.33
N GLN A 285 -31.75 -8.82 -2.09
CA GLN A 285 -32.36 -9.82 -2.98
C GLN A 285 -31.57 -10.11 -4.28
N ASP A 286 -30.36 -9.56 -4.47
CA ASP A 286 -29.61 -9.67 -5.73
C ASP A 286 -28.31 -10.49 -5.58
N GLU A 287 -28.48 -11.80 -5.35
CA GLU A 287 -27.37 -12.78 -5.28
C GLU A 287 -26.46 -12.75 -6.52
N GLN A 288 -27.00 -12.43 -7.70
CA GLN A 288 -26.23 -12.41 -8.95
C GLN A 288 -25.30 -11.20 -8.99
N ALA A 289 -25.78 -10.02 -8.59
CA ALA A 289 -24.93 -8.84 -8.46
C ALA A 289 -23.80 -9.07 -7.44
N GLN A 290 -24.13 -9.62 -6.27
CA GLN A 290 -23.12 -9.92 -5.24
C GLN A 290 -22.08 -10.94 -5.71
N SER A 291 -22.52 -12.02 -6.35
CA SER A 291 -21.62 -13.02 -6.93
C SER A 291 -20.71 -12.39 -7.97
N LEU A 292 -21.24 -11.52 -8.84
CA LEU A 292 -20.46 -10.87 -9.88
C LEU A 292 -19.42 -9.90 -9.30
N VAL A 293 -19.77 -9.12 -8.27
CA VAL A 293 -18.81 -8.26 -7.55
C VAL A 293 -17.66 -9.10 -6.99
N SER A 294 -17.98 -10.20 -6.30
CA SER A 294 -16.97 -11.10 -5.73
C SER A 294 -16.04 -11.68 -6.80
N LEU A 295 -16.60 -12.08 -7.96
CA LEU A 295 -15.84 -12.63 -9.07
C LEU A 295 -14.94 -11.59 -9.75
N LEU A 296 -15.46 -10.38 -10.01
CA LEU A 296 -14.68 -9.27 -10.58
C LEU A 296 -13.53 -8.87 -9.64
N SER A 297 -13.80 -8.75 -8.34
CA SER A 297 -12.79 -8.49 -7.32
C SER A 297 -11.73 -9.59 -7.29
N ALA A 298 -12.12 -10.86 -7.32
CA ALA A 298 -11.15 -11.96 -7.32
C ALA A 298 -10.27 -11.95 -8.59
N LYS A 299 -10.87 -11.73 -9.76
CA LYS A 299 -10.16 -11.68 -11.04
C LYS A 299 -9.28 -10.46 -11.21
N LEU A 300 -9.54 -9.36 -10.49
CA LEU A 300 -8.64 -8.21 -10.42
C LEU A 300 -7.29 -8.56 -9.79
N TYR A 301 -7.19 -9.58 -8.93
CA TYR A 301 -5.92 -10.02 -8.34
C TYR A 301 -5.30 -11.25 -9.02
N ASP A 302 -6.11 -12.07 -9.67
CA ASP A 302 -5.68 -13.30 -10.36
C ASP A 302 -5.25 -13.07 -11.83
N HIS A 303 -5.10 -11.81 -12.28
CA HIS A 303 -4.73 -11.51 -13.67
C HIS A 303 -3.22 -11.33 -13.86
N THR A 304 -2.74 -11.60 -15.07
CA THR A 304 -1.36 -11.33 -15.48
C THR A 304 -1.31 -10.00 -16.26
N VAL A 305 -0.35 -9.13 -15.95
CA VAL A 305 -0.03 -7.97 -16.79
C VAL A 305 1.22 -8.27 -17.60
N SER A 306 1.18 -8.05 -18.91
CA SER A 306 2.24 -8.48 -19.83
C SER A 306 3.27 -7.40 -20.09
N PHE A 307 2.87 -6.12 -20.08
CA PHE A 307 3.68 -4.95 -20.47
C PHE A 307 4.49 -5.20 -21.75
N GLU A 308 3.91 -5.89 -22.73
CA GLU A 308 4.64 -6.48 -23.85
C GLU A 308 5.42 -5.43 -24.66
N GLU A 309 4.78 -4.29 -24.97
CA GLU A 309 5.44 -3.22 -25.72
C GLU A 309 6.55 -2.53 -24.94
N ALA A 310 6.35 -2.29 -23.64
CA ALA A 310 7.36 -1.68 -22.78
C ALA A 310 8.55 -2.62 -22.59
N ILE A 311 8.31 -3.92 -22.40
CA ILE A 311 9.34 -4.96 -22.33
C ILE A 311 10.12 -5.01 -23.64
N ASN A 312 9.44 -5.06 -24.79
CA ASN A 312 10.09 -5.08 -26.10
C ASN A 312 10.94 -3.83 -26.31
N TYR A 313 10.44 -2.65 -25.93
CA TYR A 313 11.19 -1.40 -26.00
C TYR A 313 12.45 -1.46 -25.14
N ILE A 314 12.34 -1.93 -23.88
CA ILE A 314 13.51 -2.08 -23.00
C ILE A 314 14.53 -3.04 -23.62
N VAL A 315 14.10 -4.24 -24.04
CA VAL A 315 14.97 -5.27 -24.61
C VAL A 315 15.71 -4.77 -25.86
N LEU A 316 15.03 -4.05 -26.75
CA LEU A 316 15.62 -3.49 -27.97
C LEU A 316 16.70 -2.43 -27.70
N ASN A 317 16.66 -1.79 -26.52
CA ASN A 317 17.63 -0.78 -26.11
C ASN A 317 18.77 -1.36 -25.24
N ILE A 318 18.89 -2.68 -25.15
CA ILE A 318 20.01 -3.35 -24.48
C ILE A 318 21.05 -3.79 -25.52
N SER A 319 22.18 -3.10 -25.56
CA SER A 319 23.34 -3.47 -26.40
C SER A 319 24.35 -4.34 -25.65
N SER A 320 24.34 -4.31 -24.32
CA SER A 320 25.23 -5.11 -23.48
C SER A 320 25.11 -6.61 -23.77
N LYS A 321 26.26 -7.30 -23.94
CA LYS A 321 26.35 -8.75 -24.19
C LYS A 321 26.90 -9.49 -22.97
N LEU A 322 26.32 -10.65 -22.65
CA LEU A 322 26.78 -11.49 -21.53
C LEU A 322 28.14 -12.13 -21.84
N ILE A 323 28.31 -12.54 -23.11
CA ILE A 323 29.59 -13.01 -23.66
C ILE A 323 30.21 -11.84 -24.42
N GLN A 324 31.35 -11.35 -23.92
CA GLN A 324 32.07 -10.25 -24.58
C GLN A 324 32.93 -10.79 -25.73
N GLU A 325 32.96 -10.04 -26.84
CA GLU A 325 33.93 -10.24 -27.91
C GLU A 325 35.33 -9.75 -27.45
N ASP A 326 36.41 -10.17 -28.11
CA ASP A 326 37.81 -9.79 -27.83
C ASP A 326 38.49 -10.39 -26.58
N GLY A 327 38.23 -11.67 -26.26
CA GLY A 327 39.03 -12.41 -25.27
C GLY A 327 38.86 -11.96 -23.81
N LYS A 328 37.90 -11.08 -23.54
CA LYS A 328 37.50 -10.70 -22.17
C LYS A 328 36.69 -11.83 -21.52
N LYS A 329 36.80 -11.93 -20.19
CA LYS A 329 36.03 -12.94 -19.43
C LYS A 329 34.53 -12.63 -19.55
N PRO A 330 33.67 -13.66 -19.68
CA PRO A 330 32.22 -13.47 -19.69
C PRO A 330 31.76 -12.83 -18.39
N LEU A 331 30.72 -12.00 -18.47
CA LEU A 331 30.15 -11.35 -17.32
C LEU A 331 29.43 -12.35 -16.43
N SER A 332 29.46 -12.10 -15.13
CA SER A 332 28.53 -12.78 -14.23
C SER A 332 27.10 -12.28 -14.43
N SER A 333 26.10 -13.12 -14.14
CA SER A 333 24.68 -12.72 -14.26
C SER A 333 24.39 -11.43 -13.50
N GLY A 334 24.94 -11.25 -12.29
CA GLY A 334 24.77 -10.00 -11.55
C GLY A 334 25.48 -8.81 -12.20
N GLN A 335 26.71 -8.98 -12.71
CA GLN A 335 27.40 -7.91 -13.44
C GLN A 335 26.63 -7.50 -14.70
N TYR A 336 26.11 -8.50 -15.42
CA TYR A 336 25.33 -8.29 -16.63
C TYR A 336 24.06 -7.47 -16.36
N VAL A 337 23.31 -7.82 -15.30
CA VAL A 337 22.14 -7.04 -14.86
C VAL A 337 22.51 -5.60 -14.50
N SER A 338 23.65 -5.38 -13.84
CA SER A 338 24.12 -4.03 -13.50
C SER A 338 24.47 -3.23 -14.75
N GLU A 339 25.16 -3.83 -15.73
CA GLU A 339 25.52 -3.16 -16.98
C GLU A 339 24.28 -2.80 -17.83
N ILE A 340 23.31 -3.72 -17.93
CA ILE A 340 22.01 -3.44 -18.56
C ILE A 340 21.35 -2.22 -17.90
N TYR A 341 21.29 -2.21 -16.58
CA TYR A 341 20.65 -1.13 -15.85
C TYR A 341 21.37 0.21 -16.06
N ASP A 342 22.70 0.23 -16.01
CA ASP A 342 23.48 1.46 -16.25
C ASP A 342 23.27 2.01 -17.67
N GLU A 343 23.17 1.12 -18.66
CA GLU A 343 22.88 1.48 -20.05
C GLU A 343 21.50 2.14 -20.17
N LEU A 344 20.46 1.48 -19.67
CA LEU A 344 19.09 1.98 -19.69
C LEU A 344 18.94 3.26 -18.84
N HIS A 345 19.62 3.34 -17.69
CA HIS A 345 19.57 4.52 -16.85
C HIS A 345 20.13 5.75 -17.57
N ARG A 346 21.23 5.62 -18.33
CA ARG A 346 21.77 6.70 -19.18
C ARG A 346 20.83 7.09 -20.32
N LEU A 347 20.03 6.15 -20.84
CA LEU A 347 19.02 6.44 -21.85
C LEU A 347 17.89 7.30 -21.27
N PHE A 348 17.29 6.84 -20.16
CA PHE A 348 16.14 7.50 -19.56
C PHE A 348 16.50 8.75 -18.74
N SER A 349 17.74 8.89 -18.26
CA SER A 349 18.18 10.10 -17.54
C SER A 349 18.14 11.37 -18.41
N LYS A 350 18.04 11.22 -19.74
CA LYS A 350 17.83 12.34 -20.68
C LYS A 350 16.42 12.94 -20.59
N TYR A 351 15.48 12.22 -19.97
CA TYR A 351 14.07 12.58 -19.85
C TYR A 351 13.60 12.56 -18.37
N PRO A 352 14.20 13.37 -17.47
CA PRO A 352 14.00 13.24 -16.02
C PRO A 352 12.67 13.81 -15.50
N SER A 353 11.79 14.28 -16.38
CA SER A 353 10.58 15.01 -16.01
C SER A 353 9.35 14.11 -15.78
N GLY A 354 9.44 12.80 -16.02
CA GLY A 354 8.34 11.85 -15.81
C GLY A 354 7.64 11.98 -14.45
N PRO A 355 8.35 11.82 -13.32
CA PRO A 355 7.75 12.00 -11.99
C PRO A 355 7.15 13.39 -11.75
N LEU A 356 7.74 14.42 -12.34
CA LEU A 356 7.21 15.78 -12.27
C LEU A 356 5.87 15.90 -13.01
N PHE A 357 5.73 15.26 -14.17
CA PHE A 357 4.46 15.20 -14.91
C PHE A 357 3.39 14.47 -14.12
N LYS A 358 3.71 13.34 -13.50
CA LYS A 358 2.77 12.65 -12.58
C LYS A 358 2.36 13.52 -11.40
N ALA A 359 3.27 14.35 -10.88
CA ALA A 359 2.94 15.32 -9.82
C ALA A 359 2.03 16.45 -10.33
N ILE A 360 2.23 16.91 -11.57
CA ILE A 360 1.35 17.91 -12.23
C ILE A 360 -0.04 17.32 -12.44
N ASP A 361 -0.14 16.12 -13.02
CA ASP A 361 -1.41 15.42 -13.25
C ASP A 361 -2.23 15.34 -11.96
N ARG A 362 -1.56 14.99 -10.86
CA ARG A 362 -2.15 14.98 -9.52
C ARG A 362 -2.62 16.36 -9.04
N MET A 363 -1.84 17.41 -9.26
CA MET A 363 -2.24 18.76 -8.85
C MET A 363 -3.42 19.31 -9.65
N LEU A 364 -3.58 18.85 -10.90
CA LEU A 364 -4.65 19.26 -11.79
C LEU A 364 -5.93 18.43 -11.60
N ASP A 365 -5.82 17.18 -11.16
CA ASP A 365 -6.97 16.30 -10.96
C ASP A 365 -7.72 16.63 -9.65
N PRO A 366 -8.95 17.17 -9.72
CA PRO A 366 -9.74 17.50 -8.53
C PRO A 366 -10.36 16.27 -7.84
N TYR A 367 -10.35 15.10 -8.51
CA TYR A 367 -11.00 13.87 -8.05
C TYR A 367 -10.03 12.93 -7.33
N LEU A 368 -8.73 12.98 -7.65
CA LEU A 368 -7.70 12.29 -6.89
C LEU A 368 -7.41 13.08 -5.61
N LYS A 369 -8.04 12.72 -4.48
CA LYS A 369 -7.83 13.41 -3.19
C LYS A 369 -7.00 12.62 -2.19
N GLU A 370 -6.89 11.31 -2.39
CA GLU A 370 -6.30 10.38 -1.44
C GLU A 370 -5.27 9.50 -2.13
N PHE A 371 -4.35 8.93 -1.36
CA PHE A 371 -3.39 7.96 -1.88
C PHE A 371 -4.10 6.61 -2.02
N ASP A 372 -4.39 6.22 -3.26
CA ASP A 372 -4.89 4.89 -3.58
C ASP A 372 -4.15 4.35 -4.81
N PRO A 373 -3.14 3.50 -4.64
CA PRO A 373 -2.30 3.08 -5.76
C PRO A 373 -3.07 2.32 -6.85
N ILE A 374 -4.17 1.63 -6.50
CA ILE A 374 -5.00 0.89 -7.46
C ILE A 374 -5.79 1.86 -8.34
N LEU A 375 -6.43 2.88 -7.76
CA LEU A 375 -7.11 3.94 -8.53
C LEU A 375 -6.12 4.84 -9.29
N LEU A 376 -4.87 4.91 -8.85
CA LEU A 376 -3.77 5.55 -9.59
C LEU A 376 -3.25 4.70 -10.76
N GLY A 377 -3.88 3.56 -11.05
CA GLY A 377 -3.57 2.71 -12.19
C GLY A 377 -2.44 1.71 -11.95
N ILE A 378 -1.98 1.55 -10.70
CA ILE A 378 -0.99 0.53 -10.34
C ILE A 378 -1.76 -0.70 -9.89
N LEU A 379 -1.83 -1.73 -10.72
CA LEU A 379 -2.71 -2.87 -10.49
C LEU A 379 -1.97 -4.05 -9.85
N PRO A 380 -2.66 -4.88 -9.04
CA PRO A 380 -2.13 -6.18 -8.62
C PRO A 380 -1.81 -7.05 -9.84
N CYS A 381 -0.85 -7.96 -9.75
CA CYS A 381 -0.43 -8.81 -10.87
C CYS A 381 -0.03 -10.20 -10.38
N LEU A 382 -0.54 -11.23 -11.04
CA LEU A 382 -0.04 -12.60 -10.95
C LEU A 382 1.28 -12.68 -11.73
N GLU A 383 2.38 -12.68 -11.01
CA GLU A 383 3.74 -12.67 -11.57
C GLU A 383 4.15 -14.05 -12.08
N GLY A 384 3.54 -15.12 -11.57
CA GLY A 384 3.81 -16.49 -12.00
C GLY A 384 3.47 -17.51 -10.93
N THR A 385 4.03 -18.71 -11.09
CA THR A 385 3.91 -19.79 -10.10
C THR A 385 5.28 -20.34 -9.73
N ILE A 386 5.47 -20.68 -8.46
CA ILE A 386 6.60 -21.51 -8.00
C ILE A 386 6.07 -22.94 -7.82
N ARG A 387 6.75 -23.92 -8.40
CA ARG A 387 6.33 -25.33 -8.35
C ARG A 387 7.46 -26.24 -7.90
N GLN A 388 7.18 -27.18 -7.00
CA GLN A 388 8.08 -28.28 -6.66
C GLN A 388 7.27 -29.51 -6.28
N GLY A 389 7.42 -30.58 -7.05
CA GLY A 389 6.62 -31.79 -6.88
C GLY A 389 5.14 -31.52 -7.13
N ASP A 390 4.31 -31.81 -6.13
CA ASP A 390 2.86 -31.56 -6.09
C ASP A 390 2.50 -30.16 -5.56
N LYS A 391 3.46 -29.44 -4.97
CA LYS A 391 3.24 -28.10 -4.43
C LYS A 391 3.31 -27.04 -5.52
N GLU A 392 2.24 -26.27 -5.64
CA GLU A 392 2.13 -25.11 -6.55
C GLU A 392 1.72 -23.87 -5.77
N ILE A 393 2.47 -22.79 -5.96
CA ILE A 393 2.27 -21.52 -5.24
C ILE A 393 2.12 -20.41 -6.26
N LYS A 394 0.96 -19.77 -6.29
CA LYS A 394 0.72 -18.57 -7.10
C LYS A 394 1.42 -17.38 -6.45
N MET A 395 2.18 -16.61 -7.24
CA MET A 395 2.85 -15.39 -6.76
C MET A 395 2.12 -14.16 -7.27
N ILE A 396 1.55 -13.38 -6.35
CA ILE A 396 0.87 -12.12 -6.64
C ILE A 396 1.73 -10.98 -6.10
N ARG A 397 2.12 -10.05 -6.98
CA ARG A 397 2.65 -8.75 -6.57
C ARG A 397 1.50 -7.77 -6.51
N THR A 398 1.38 -7.02 -5.43
CA THR A 398 0.29 -6.06 -5.26
C THR A 398 0.79 -4.73 -4.73
N PRO A 399 0.21 -3.61 -5.17
CA PRO A 399 0.26 -2.38 -4.38
C PRO A 399 -0.50 -2.56 -3.06
N SER A 400 -0.35 -1.58 -2.16
CA SER A 400 -1.11 -1.51 -0.92
C SER A 400 -2.60 -1.32 -1.23
N PRO A 401 -3.50 -2.24 -0.87
CA PRO A 401 -4.92 -2.17 -1.21
C PRO A 401 -5.66 -1.24 -0.23
N VAL A 402 -5.24 0.02 -0.19
CA VAL A 402 -5.78 1.03 0.73
C VAL A 402 -6.08 2.33 0.01
N SER A 403 -7.06 3.06 0.53
CA SER A 403 -7.21 4.50 0.31
C SER A 403 -6.73 5.21 1.57
N GLN A 404 -5.77 6.12 1.43
CA GLN A 404 -5.12 6.82 2.54
C GLN A 404 -5.18 8.34 2.33
N SER A 405 -5.99 9.03 3.12
CA SER A 405 -6.16 10.49 3.05
C SER A 405 -5.19 11.26 3.94
N SER A 406 -4.66 10.61 4.99
CA SER A 406 -3.65 11.17 5.88
C SER A 406 -2.69 10.10 6.38
N ILE A 407 -1.57 10.51 6.96
CA ILE A 407 -0.64 9.58 7.62
C ILE A 407 -1.24 8.88 8.85
N LEU A 408 -2.38 9.38 9.36
CA LEU A 408 -3.09 8.82 10.50
C LEU A 408 -4.26 7.91 10.10
N TYR A 409 -4.78 8.06 8.88
CA TYR A 409 -6.03 7.44 8.46
C TYR A 409 -5.91 6.75 7.10
N ALA A 410 -6.18 5.45 7.09
CA ALA A 410 -6.25 4.62 5.91
C ALA A 410 -7.44 3.66 6.03
N ASN A 411 -8.07 3.35 4.89
CA ASN A 411 -9.12 2.36 4.75
C ASN A 411 -8.65 1.22 3.85
N CYS A 412 -9.04 -0.01 4.19
CA CYS A 412 -8.80 -1.14 3.32
C CYS A 412 -9.85 -1.20 2.20
N ASN A 413 -9.40 -1.39 0.97
CA ASN A 413 -10.25 -1.35 -0.22
C ASN A 413 -11.22 -2.56 -0.27
N GLY A 414 -12.47 -2.30 -0.62
CA GLY A 414 -13.54 -3.32 -0.59
C GLY A 414 -13.30 -4.47 -1.56
N GLU A 415 -12.73 -4.19 -2.73
CA GLU A 415 -12.38 -5.20 -3.73
C GLU A 415 -11.29 -6.19 -3.25
N PHE A 416 -10.38 -5.75 -2.38
CA PHE A 416 -9.40 -6.64 -1.77
C PHE A 416 -10.04 -7.60 -0.77
N LEU A 417 -10.94 -7.10 0.08
CA LEU A 417 -11.67 -7.93 1.04
C LEU A 417 -12.51 -8.99 0.32
N HIS A 418 -13.19 -8.62 -0.77
CA HIS A 418 -13.97 -9.57 -1.57
C HIS A 418 -13.09 -10.59 -2.30
N PHE A 419 -11.86 -10.23 -2.68
CA PHE A 419 -10.86 -11.20 -3.14
C PHE A 419 -10.51 -12.22 -2.04
N LEU A 420 -10.23 -11.77 -0.82
CA LEU A 420 -9.93 -12.65 0.31
C LEU A 420 -11.10 -13.57 0.66
N ASP A 421 -12.33 -13.04 0.64
CA ASP A 421 -13.56 -13.84 0.81
C ASP A 421 -13.66 -14.95 -0.23
N ALA A 422 -13.43 -14.61 -1.52
CA ALA A 422 -13.49 -15.56 -2.61
C ALA A 422 -12.45 -16.69 -2.44
N LYS A 423 -11.23 -16.33 -2.04
CA LYS A 423 -10.14 -17.29 -1.78
C LYS A 423 -10.42 -18.17 -0.57
N THR A 424 -10.95 -17.60 0.50
CA THR A 424 -11.35 -18.35 1.71
C THR A 424 -12.44 -19.38 1.37
N ARG A 425 -13.43 -19.02 0.54
CA ARG A 425 -14.46 -19.96 0.04
C ARG A 425 -13.87 -21.07 -0.83
N GLN A 426 -12.81 -20.79 -1.57
CA GLN A 426 -12.05 -21.78 -2.36
C GLN A 426 -11.12 -22.64 -1.48
N LYS A 427 -11.04 -22.36 -0.17
CA LYS A 427 -10.11 -22.98 0.78
C LYS A 427 -8.63 -22.74 0.41
N ASP A 428 -8.36 -21.63 -0.27
CA ASP A 428 -7.00 -21.19 -0.54
C ASP A 428 -6.34 -20.71 0.76
N LYS A 429 -5.05 -21.05 0.89
CA LYS A 429 -4.20 -20.61 1.99
C LYS A 429 -3.22 -19.56 1.47
N ILE A 430 -3.34 -18.34 1.98
CA ILE A 430 -2.60 -17.18 1.48
C ILE A 430 -1.55 -16.77 2.51
N LEU A 431 -0.30 -16.65 2.08
CA LEU A 431 0.75 -15.94 2.82
C LEU A 431 0.90 -14.54 2.24
N VAL A 432 0.56 -13.52 3.03
CA VAL A 432 0.76 -12.10 2.70
C VAL A 432 2.08 -11.64 3.30
N VAL A 433 3.00 -11.20 2.45
CA VAL A 433 4.28 -10.59 2.82
C VAL A 433 4.15 -9.07 2.62
N ASN A 434 3.99 -8.34 3.71
CA ASN A 434 3.95 -6.89 3.72
C ASN A 434 5.36 -6.31 3.87
N ILE A 435 5.90 -5.72 2.80
CA ILE A 435 7.25 -5.13 2.80
C ILE A 435 7.29 -3.64 3.14
N GLN A 436 6.18 -3.08 3.61
CA GLN A 436 6.08 -1.68 4.04
C GLN A 436 6.75 -1.45 5.40
N ASN A 437 7.21 -0.21 5.65
CA ASN A 437 7.79 0.14 6.93
C ASN A 437 6.72 0.53 7.94
N ARG A 438 6.18 -0.47 8.64
CA ARG A 438 5.10 -0.30 9.63
C ARG A 438 5.40 0.67 10.79
N LEU A 439 6.66 1.05 11.00
CA LEU A 439 7.05 2.06 11.99
C LEU A 439 7.22 3.47 11.40
N SER A 440 7.28 3.60 10.07
CA SER A 440 7.31 4.90 9.39
C SER A 440 5.95 5.61 9.49
N ARG A 441 5.97 6.94 9.68
CA ARG A 441 4.76 7.76 9.86
C ARG A 441 3.80 7.61 8.66
N LYS A 442 4.30 7.72 7.43
CA LYS A 442 3.52 7.53 6.19
C LYS A 442 2.94 6.14 5.97
N ASP A 443 3.59 5.09 6.47
CA ASP A 443 3.23 3.68 6.22
C ASP A 443 2.41 3.05 7.35
N ARG A 444 2.51 3.61 8.57
CA ARG A 444 1.94 3.00 9.77
C ARG A 444 0.42 2.80 9.67
N ALA A 445 -0.33 3.82 9.23
CA ALA A 445 -1.78 3.73 9.13
C ALA A 445 -2.22 2.64 8.15
N ARG A 446 -1.62 2.60 6.95
CA ARG A 446 -1.92 1.59 5.93
C ARG A 446 -1.48 0.18 6.34
N SER A 447 -0.29 0.03 6.91
CA SER A 447 0.19 -1.27 7.40
C SER A 447 -0.73 -1.82 8.49
N ARG A 448 -1.14 -0.97 9.44
CA ARG A 448 -2.06 -1.36 10.51
C ARG A 448 -3.41 -1.83 9.97
N ILE A 449 -4.06 -1.05 9.09
CA ILE A 449 -5.41 -1.40 8.62
C ILE A 449 -5.40 -2.70 7.80
N ILE A 450 -4.34 -2.94 7.02
CA ILE A 450 -4.15 -4.20 6.29
C ILE A 450 -4.00 -5.35 7.28
N GLU A 451 -3.07 -5.24 8.23
CA GLU A 451 -2.82 -6.29 9.22
C GLU A 451 -4.04 -6.61 10.09
N GLU A 452 -4.86 -5.62 10.45
CA GLU A 452 -6.12 -5.79 11.17
C GLU A 452 -7.18 -6.45 10.29
N ALA A 453 -7.31 -6.04 9.02
CA ALA A 453 -8.26 -6.65 8.09
C ALA A 453 -7.98 -8.13 7.85
N LEU A 454 -6.70 -8.51 7.71
CA LEU A 454 -6.28 -9.89 7.47
C LEU A 454 -6.57 -10.83 8.65
N GLN A 455 -6.67 -10.33 9.88
CA GLN A 455 -7.01 -11.14 11.07
C GLN A 455 -8.42 -11.75 11.00
N ASN A 456 -9.30 -11.20 10.17
CA ASN A 456 -10.66 -11.73 9.98
C ASN A 456 -10.70 -13.00 9.10
N TYR A 457 -9.57 -13.39 8.50
CA TYR A 457 -9.51 -14.49 7.54
C TYR A 457 -8.62 -15.63 8.06
N PRO A 458 -9.20 -16.77 8.48
CA PRO A 458 -8.45 -17.83 9.16
C PRO A 458 -7.45 -18.57 8.26
N SER A 459 -7.62 -18.53 6.94
CA SER A 459 -6.70 -19.15 5.97
C SER A 459 -5.70 -18.15 5.37
N VAL A 460 -5.57 -16.96 5.98
CA VAL A 460 -4.68 -15.90 5.52
C VAL A 460 -3.68 -15.57 6.61
N TYR A 461 -2.41 -15.69 6.29
CA TYR A 461 -1.30 -15.50 7.22
C TYR A 461 -0.50 -14.27 6.81
N THR A 462 -0.08 -13.48 7.78
CA THR A 462 0.66 -12.24 7.53
C THR A 462 2.07 -12.32 8.07
N CYS A 463 3.05 -12.04 7.21
CA CYS A 463 4.43 -11.77 7.56
C CYS A 463 4.75 -10.33 7.14
N ALA A 464 5.45 -9.57 7.98
CA ALA A 464 5.87 -8.21 7.65
C ALA A 464 7.35 -8.00 7.94
N PHE A 465 8.04 -7.30 7.05
CA PHE A 465 9.41 -6.80 7.25
C PHE A 465 9.65 -5.68 6.23
N PRO A 466 10.20 -4.52 6.61
CA PRO A 466 10.46 -3.45 5.65
C PRO A 466 11.56 -3.82 4.67
N GLU A 467 11.82 -2.95 3.70
CA GLU A 467 12.98 -3.09 2.82
C GLU A 467 14.29 -3.22 3.63
N PRO A 468 15.30 -3.97 3.13
CA PRO A 468 16.55 -4.18 3.87
C PRO A 468 17.27 -2.89 4.28
N GLU A 469 17.19 -1.85 3.46
CA GLU A 469 17.76 -0.53 3.77
C GLU A 469 17.02 0.16 4.92
N ASP A 470 15.69 0.11 4.92
CA ASP A 470 14.85 0.69 5.97
C ASP A 470 15.00 -0.05 7.30
N LEU A 471 15.05 -1.40 7.26
CA LEU A 471 15.31 -2.20 8.46
C LEU A 471 16.68 -1.86 9.02
N LEU A 472 17.73 -1.84 8.18
CA LEU A 472 19.08 -1.56 8.62
C LEU A 472 19.19 -0.17 9.22
N TYR A 473 18.62 0.84 8.55
CA TYR A 473 18.59 2.21 9.06
C TYR A 473 17.90 2.29 10.43
N GLY A 474 16.74 1.63 10.58
CA GLY A 474 16.01 1.58 11.84
C GLY A 474 16.81 0.91 12.97
N LEU A 475 17.47 -0.20 12.67
CA LEU A 475 18.32 -0.92 13.63
C LEU A 475 19.54 -0.09 14.05
N GLU A 476 20.24 0.52 13.09
CA GLU A 476 21.44 1.33 13.35
C GLU A 476 21.11 2.64 14.06
N LYS A 477 19.92 3.21 13.86
CA LYS A 477 19.44 4.39 14.60
C LYS A 477 19.25 4.10 16.10
N VAL A 478 18.80 2.90 16.45
CA VAL A 478 18.52 2.52 17.86
C VAL A 478 19.76 1.95 18.55
N HIS A 479 20.53 1.13 17.85
CA HIS A 479 21.61 0.34 18.44
C HIS A 479 23.02 0.82 18.05
N GLY A 480 23.13 1.80 17.16
CA GLY A 480 24.38 2.19 16.52
C GLY A 480 24.80 1.22 15.42
N GLU A 481 25.87 1.56 14.71
CA GLU A 481 26.43 0.69 13.67
C GLU A 481 27.10 -0.55 14.29
N LEU A 482 26.59 -1.73 13.95
CA LEU A 482 27.17 -3.02 14.39
C LEU A 482 28.01 -3.65 13.28
N GLU A 483 29.30 -3.87 13.52
CA GLU A 483 30.23 -4.40 12.52
C GLU A 483 30.44 -5.91 12.58
N THR A 484 30.15 -6.55 13.73
CA THR A 484 30.37 -7.99 13.90
C THR A 484 29.16 -8.79 13.45
N PHE A 485 29.40 -9.99 12.90
CA PHE A 485 28.33 -10.92 12.54
C PHE A 485 27.47 -11.30 13.73
N ALA A 486 28.08 -11.64 14.87
CA ALA A 486 27.35 -12.15 16.04
C ALA A 486 26.38 -11.10 16.60
N ASP A 487 26.84 -9.85 16.74
CA ASP A 487 26.03 -8.77 17.30
C ASP A 487 24.90 -8.39 16.33
N PHE A 488 25.22 -8.23 15.05
CA PHE A 488 24.21 -7.91 14.03
C PHE A 488 23.16 -9.02 13.92
N PHE A 489 23.56 -10.28 13.96
CA PHE A 489 22.62 -11.41 13.90
C PHE A 489 21.70 -11.51 15.12
N SER A 490 22.27 -11.38 16.31
CA SER A 490 21.49 -11.36 17.54
C SER A 490 20.43 -10.26 17.48
N LEU A 491 20.80 -9.09 16.96
CA LEU A 491 19.86 -7.98 16.80
C LEU A 491 18.75 -8.30 15.78
N VAL A 492 19.09 -8.83 14.60
CA VAL A 492 18.09 -9.21 13.59
C VAL A 492 17.15 -10.29 14.12
N GLN A 493 17.67 -11.30 14.81
CA GLN A 493 16.85 -12.34 15.43
C GLN A 493 15.88 -11.74 16.46
N GLN A 494 16.38 -10.88 17.36
CA GLN A 494 15.55 -10.20 18.34
C GLN A 494 14.44 -9.38 17.68
N GLU A 495 14.71 -8.74 16.54
CA GLU A 495 13.74 -7.94 15.81
C GLU A 495 12.54 -8.77 15.30
N PHE A 496 12.77 -9.98 14.79
CA PHE A 496 11.70 -10.89 14.39
C PHE A 496 10.90 -11.46 15.57
N LEU A 497 11.46 -11.42 16.78
CA LEU A 497 10.84 -11.93 18.01
C LEU A 497 10.13 -10.82 18.81
N LYS A 498 10.26 -9.55 18.41
CA LYS A 498 9.58 -8.44 19.08
C LYS A 498 8.05 -8.59 19.01
N PRO A 499 7.32 -8.07 20.00
CA PRO A 499 5.86 -7.99 19.93
C PRO A 499 5.38 -7.22 18.69
N LYS A 500 4.24 -7.64 18.12
CA LYS A 500 3.63 -7.01 16.93
C LYS A 500 3.44 -5.50 17.07
N SER A 501 3.31 -4.95 18.28
CA SER A 501 3.12 -3.51 18.48
C SER A 501 4.41 -2.67 18.42
N GLN A 502 5.59 -3.31 18.47
CA GLN A 502 6.86 -2.61 18.73
C GLN A 502 7.99 -2.95 17.73
N GLY A 503 7.82 -3.99 16.90
CA GLY A 503 8.82 -4.41 15.92
C GLY A 503 8.58 -3.89 14.50
N PHE A 504 9.66 -3.72 13.75
CA PHE A 504 9.66 -3.59 12.29
C PHE A 504 9.14 -4.87 11.61
N CYS A 505 9.38 -6.03 12.22
CA CYS A 505 9.02 -7.33 11.69
C CYS A 505 7.80 -7.95 12.38
N VAL A 506 7.03 -8.75 11.65
CA VAL A 506 5.89 -9.53 12.16
C VAL A 506 5.93 -10.93 11.56
N LEU A 507 5.75 -11.94 12.41
CA LEU A 507 5.59 -13.33 12.01
C LEU A 507 4.18 -13.82 12.35
N PRO A 508 3.59 -14.75 11.58
CA PRO A 508 2.35 -15.42 11.94
C PRO A 508 2.46 -16.05 13.32
N GLU A 509 1.49 -15.78 14.21
CA GLU A 509 1.53 -16.19 15.62
C GLU A 509 1.78 -17.70 15.80
N GLU A 510 1.13 -18.51 14.97
CA GLU A 510 1.23 -19.98 14.97
C GLU A 510 2.65 -20.49 14.63
N THR A 511 3.45 -19.68 13.94
CA THR A 511 4.80 -20.04 13.49
C THR A 511 5.89 -19.43 14.35
N LYS A 512 5.57 -18.60 15.35
CA LYS A 512 6.59 -17.86 16.10
C LYS A 512 7.63 -18.77 16.74
N HIS A 513 7.20 -19.82 17.42
CA HIS A 513 8.13 -20.73 18.12
C HIS A 513 9.03 -21.52 17.16
N SER A 514 8.45 -22.11 16.11
CA SER A 514 9.22 -22.82 15.07
C SER A 514 10.15 -21.87 14.32
N MET A 515 9.72 -20.64 14.06
CA MET A 515 10.53 -19.62 13.42
C MET A 515 11.69 -19.14 14.30
N THR A 516 11.51 -19.05 15.63
CA THR A 516 12.61 -18.79 16.56
C THR A 516 13.71 -19.84 16.39
N LEU A 517 13.35 -21.12 16.45
CA LEU A 517 14.29 -22.23 16.31
C LEU A 517 14.94 -22.27 14.92
N PHE A 518 14.15 -21.99 13.88
CA PHE A 518 14.66 -21.87 12.52
C PHE A 518 15.69 -20.75 12.40
N LEU A 519 15.39 -19.55 12.89
CA LEU A 519 16.31 -18.41 12.84
C LEU A 519 17.57 -18.64 13.68
N GLU A 520 17.46 -19.29 14.84
CA GLU A 520 18.62 -19.68 15.67
C GLU A 520 19.55 -20.65 14.93
N SER A 521 18.99 -21.55 14.14
CA SER A 521 19.73 -22.62 13.45
C SER A 521 20.28 -22.22 12.07
N ILE A 522 19.50 -21.49 11.25
CA ILE A 522 19.89 -21.14 9.88
C ILE A 522 20.90 -19.98 9.85
N VAL A 523 20.78 -19.02 10.77
CA VAL A 523 21.58 -17.80 10.76
C VAL A 523 23.09 -18.08 10.85
N PRO A 524 23.57 -18.94 11.78
CA PRO A 524 24.98 -19.37 11.78
C PRO A 524 25.41 -20.00 10.45
N ALA A 525 24.56 -20.83 9.84
CA ALA A 525 24.86 -21.45 8.54
C ALA A 525 24.97 -20.41 7.42
N LEU A 526 24.15 -19.35 7.43
CA LEU A 526 24.26 -18.25 6.45
C LEU A 526 25.60 -17.54 6.50
N LYS A 527 26.13 -17.34 7.71
CA LYS A 527 27.48 -16.78 7.90
C LYS A 527 28.52 -17.65 7.21
N ASP A 528 28.51 -18.95 7.47
CA ASP A 528 29.52 -19.87 6.96
C ASP A 528 29.40 -20.04 5.44
N ILE A 529 28.17 -20.11 4.93
CA ILE A 529 27.89 -20.35 3.51
C ILE A 529 28.18 -19.11 2.67
N PHE A 530 27.67 -17.94 3.04
CA PHE A 530 27.73 -16.74 2.20
C PHE A 530 28.85 -15.78 2.59
N PHE A 531 29.32 -15.83 3.83
CA PHE A 531 30.19 -14.81 4.41
C PHE A 531 31.40 -15.37 5.18
N SER A 532 31.77 -16.65 5.03
CA SER A 532 32.85 -17.31 5.80
C SER A 532 34.19 -16.57 5.80
N LYS A 533 34.50 -15.86 4.71
CA LYS A 533 35.75 -15.09 4.56
C LYS A 533 35.69 -13.68 5.16
N LYS A 534 34.53 -13.23 5.61
CA LYS A 534 34.32 -11.88 6.15
C LYS A 534 34.37 -11.90 7.67
N LYS A 535 35.23 -11.03 8.21
CA LYS A 535 35.30 -10.77 9.66
C LYS A 535 34.37 -9.62 10.08
N ILE A 536 34.17 -8.66 9.18
CA ILE A 536 33.39 -7.43 9.38
C ILE A 536 32.26 -7.41 8.34
N LEU A 537 31.08 -6.97 8.76
CA LEU A 537 29.92 -6.71 7.91
C LEU A 537 29.85 -5.22 7.56
N PHE A 538 30.17 -4.87 6.33
CA PHE A 538 29.90 -3.52 5.83
C PHE A 538 28.41 -3.35 5.50
N LYS A 539 27.94 -2.09 5.38
CA LYS A 539 26.54 -1.75 5.07
C LYS A 539 25.94 -2.59 3.93
N ASN A 540 26.63 -2.70 2.79
CA ASN A 540 26.18 -3.50 1.65
C ASN A 540 26.05 -5.00 1.96
N ASP A 541 26.89 -5.53 2.86
CA ASP A 541 26.83 -6.93 3.27
C ASP A 541 25.66 -7.18 4.21
N LYS A 542 25.37 -6.24 5.11
CA LYS A 542 24.19 -6.27 5.99
C LYS A 542 22.90 -6.26 5.17
N ILE A 543 22.78 -5.37 4.19
CA ILE A 543 21.62 -5.27 3.29
C ILE A 543 21.42 -6.59 2.52
N LEU A 544 22.50 -7.14 1.93
CA LEU A 544 22.44 -8.42 1.22
C LEU A 544 22.04 -9.58 2.15
N LEU A 545 22.55 -9.59 3.37
CA LEU A 545 22.23 -10.59 4.37
C LEU A 545 20.75 -10.53 4.79
N LEU A 546 20.22 -9.33 5.06
CA LEU A 546 18.80 -9.13 5.34
C LEU A 546 17.92 -9.61 4.17
N HIS A 547 18.29 -9.27 2.94
CA HIS A 547 17.59 -9.72 1.74
C HIS A 547 17.56 -11.26 1.62
N LEU A 548 18.67 -11.95 1.93
CA LEU A 548 18.73 -13.41 1.98
C LEU A 548 17.82 -13.98 3.08
N ILE A 549 17.89 -13.43 4.29
CA ILE A 549 17.06 -13.86 5.43
C ILE A 549 15.58 -13.77 5.07
N TYR A 550 15.13 -12.72 4.37
CA TYR A 550 13.74 -12.57 3.96
C TYR A 550 13.26 -13.71 3.07
N TYR A 551 14.04 -14.13 2.05
CA TYR A 551 13.66 -15.30 1.25
C TYR A 551 13.58 -16.57 2.08
N PHE A 552 14.54 -16.80 2.97
CA PHE A 552 14.56 -18.02 3.79
C PHE A 552 13.38 -18.07 4.77
N ILE A 553 13.00 -16.93 5.35
CA ILE A 553 11.78 -16.83 6.16
C ILE A 553 10.55 -17.14 5.31
N VAL A 554 10.43 -16.55 4.11
CA VAL A 554 9.27 -16.78 3.25
C VAL A 554 9.18 -18.24 2.79
N PHE A 555 10.29 -18.86 2.38
CA PHE A 555 10.32 -20.30 2.05
C PHE A 555 9.91 -21.16 3.25
N ASN A 556 10.44 -20.87 4.44
CA ASN A 556 10.10 -21.62 5.63
C ASN A 556 8.62 -21.47 6.03
N LEU A 557 8.05 -20.26 5.91
CA LEU A 557 6.62 -20.02 6.15
C LEU A 557 5.73 -20.74 5.12
N ILE A 558 6.12 -20.74 3.85
CA ILE A 558 5.42 -21.50 2.79
C ILE A 558 5.31 -22.99 3.15
N GLU A 559 6.38 -23.56 3.70
CA GLU A 559 6.40 -24.96 4.13
C GLU A 559 5.52 -25.19 5.37
N GLN A 560 5.70 -24.38 6.43
CA GLN A 560 5.00 -24.57 7.69
C GLN A 560 3.48 -24.36 7.58
N LEU A 561 3.06 -23.35 6.83
CA LEU A 561 1.64 -22.96 6.69
C LEU A 561 0.93 -23.73 5.59
N ASP A 562 1.70 -24.36 4.72
CA ASP A 562 1.22 -25.00 3.50
C ASP A 562 0.41 -24.04 2.60
N SER A 563 0.97 -22.86 2.37
CA SER A 563 0.33 -21.82 1.54
C SER A 563 0.39 -22.17 0.06
N ASN A 564 -0.71 -21.89 -0.66
CA ASN A 564 -0.84 -22.09 -2.11
C ASN A 564 -0.83 -20.76 -2.90
N THR A 565 -0.85 -19.63 -2.18
CA THR A 565 -0.72 -18.29 -2.74
C THR A 565 0.24 -17.48 -1.87
N LEU A 566 1.24 -16.87 -2.50
CA LEU A 566 2.14 -15.88 -1.92
C LEU A 566 1.78 -14.51 -2.48
N MET A 567 1.43 -13.57 -1.62
CA MET A 567 1.11 -12.20 -2.00
C MET A 567 2.17 -11.25 -1.43
N VAL A 568 2.96 -10.63 -2.30
CA VAL A 568 3.98 -9.64 -1.91
C VAL A 568 3.39 -8.24 -2.09
N MET A 569 3.32 -7.49 -1.00
CA MET A 569 2.68 -6.19 -0.94
C MET A 569 3.67 -5.11 -0.49
N SER A 570 3.78 -4.03 -1.28
CA SER A 570 4.50 -2.81 -0.87
C SER A 570 3.59 -1.58 -1.02
N LYS A 571 4.14 -0.37 -0.83
CA LYS A 571 3.41 0.90 -1.03
C LYS A 571 2.59 0.89 -2.32
N ASP A 572 3.24 0.60 -3.44
CA ASP A 572 2.67 0.58 -4.79
C ASP A 572 3.01 -0.70 -5.56
N GLY A 573 3.67 -1.68 -4.94
CA GLY A 573 4.05 -2.92 -5.60
C GLY A 573 5.13 -2.72 -6.65
N LEU A 574 5.79 -1.55 -6.72
CA LEU A 574 6.88 -1.27 -7.64
C LEU A 574 8.26 -1.44 -6.95
N ASP A 575 9.32 -1.06 -7.67
CA ASP A 575 10.68 -0.94 -7.14
C ASP A 575 11.17 -2.24 -6.45
N TYR A 576 11.37 -2.22 -5.13
CA TYR A 576 11.88 -3.36 -4.38
C TYR A 576 10.95 -4.58 -4.44
N ALA A 577 9.63 -4.40 -4.51
CA ALA A 577 8.69 -5.53 -4.60
C ALA A 577 8.90 -6.33 -5.89
N SER A 578 9.09 -5.65 -7.02
CA SER A 578 9.38 -6.30 -8.31
C SER A 578 10.70 -7.08 -8.26
N VAL A 579 11.72 -6.49 -7.64
CA VAL A 579 13.03 -7.14 -7.44
C VAL A 579 12.91 -8.38 -6.54
N PHE A 580 12.17 -8.27 -5.43
CA PHE A 580 11.99 -9.35 -4.46
C PHE A 580 11.20 -10.53 -5.05
N VAL A 581 10.13 -10.26 -5.79
CA VAL A 581 9.37 -11.30 -6.50
C VAL A 581 10.26 -11.99 -7.54
N ALA A 582 10.98 -11.22 -8.35
CA ALA A 582 11.80 -11.78 -9.41
C ALA A 582 12.95 -12.66 -8.88
N GLY A 583 13.48 -12.37 -7.70
CA GLY A 583 14.58 -13.14 -7.12
C GLY A 583 14.24 -14.58 -6.73
N PHE A 584 12.97 -14.94 -6.58
CA PHE A 584 12.56 -16.34 -6.38
C PHE A 584 13.02 -17.25 -7.53
N ALA A 585 13.04 -16.75 -8.76
CA ALA A 585 13.47 -17.51 -9.92
C ALA A 585 14.94 -17.96 -9.84
N PHE A 586 15.79 -17.22 -9.13
CA PHE A 586 17.22 -17.51 -9.04
C PHE A 586 17.60 -18.59 -8.03
N PHE A 587 16.64 -19.06 -7.23
CA PHE A 587 16.84 -20.26 -6.42
C PHE A 587 16.78 -21.53 -7.26
N GLU A 588 16.12 -21.54 -8.43
CA GLU A 588 16.06 -22.71 -9.32
C GLU A 588 17.44 -23.11 -9.87
N ASP A 589 17.77 -24.40 -9.85
CA ASP A 589 18.98 -24.94 -10.49
C ASP A 589 18.76 -25.17 -11.99
N ARG A 590 18.70 -24.07 -12.75
CA ARG A 590 18.67 -24.12 -14.23
C ARG A 590 20.06 -24.20 -14.87
N GLY A 591 21.13 -24.36 -14.08
CA GLY A 591 22.50 -24.13 -14.56
C GLY A 591 22.79 -22.64 -14.78
N SER A 592 23.37 -22.27 -15.92
CA SER A 592 23.66 -20.86 -16.25
C SER A 592 22.48 -20.20 -16.94
N TRP A 593 21.99 -19.10 -16.37
CA TRP A 593 21.03 -18.20 -17.03
C TRP A 593 21.63 -17.66 -18.34
N ASP A 594 20.91 -17.84 -19.45
CA ASP A 594 21.30 -17.30 -20.74
C ASP A 594 21.00 -15.80 -20.85
N GLU A 595 21.59 -15.16 -21.86
CA GLU A 595 21.49 -13.73 -22.09
C GLU A 595 20.03 -13.26 -22.31
N ASN A 596 19.25 -14.01 -23.09
CA ASN A 596 17.88 -13.61 -23.43
C ASN A 596 16.97 -13.69 -22.20
N SER A 597 17.11 -14.75 -21.40
CA SER A 597 16.36 -14.89 -20.15
C SER A 597 16.69 -13.78 -19.17
N LEU A 598 17.96 -13.38 -19.04
CA LEU A 598 18.35 -12.25 -18.17
C LEU A 598 17.84 -10.90 -18.69
N LYS A 599 17.90 -10.64 -20.01
CA LYS A 599 17.33 -9.43 -20.62
C LYS A 599 15.84 -9.32 -20.35
N LEU A 600 15.10 -10.40 -20.64
CA LEU A 600 13.65 -10.45 -20.43
C LEU A 600 13.30 -10.24 -18.97
N MET A 601 14.05 -10.86 -18.06
CA MET A 601 13.84 -10.71 -16.63
C MET A 601 14.06 -9.27 -16.16
N VAL A 602 15.15 -8.62 -16.57
CA VAL A 602 15.39 -7.20 -16.22
C VAL A 602 14.30 -6.33 -16.81
N ALA A 603 13.88 -6.57 -18.05
CA ALA A 603 12.78 -5.84 -18.67
C ALA A 603 11.46 -6.01 -17.89
N LYS A 604 11.12 -7.23 -17.44
CA LYS A 604 9.95 -7.50 -16.57
C LYS A 604 10.02 -6.77 -15.22
N ILE A 605 11.20 -6.67 -14.62
CA ILE A 605 11.39 -5.90 -13.37
C ILE A 605 11.16 -4.40 -13.58
N LEU A 606 11.65 -3.86 -14.71
CA LEU A 606 11.66 -2.41 -14.97
C LEU A 606 10.36 -1.88 -15.59
N ALA A 607 9.68 -2.67 -16.42
CA ALA A 607 8.52 -2.22 -17.19
C ALA A 607 7.35 -1.68 -16.34
N PRO A 608 6.94 -2.32 -15.22
CA PRO A 608 5.85 -1.80 -14.40
C PRO A 608 6.13 -0.39 -13.87
N THR A 609 7.34 -0.14 -13.36
CA THR A 609 7.74 1.18 -12.86
C THR A 609 7.84 2.20 -13.99
N LEU A 610 8.36 1.79 -15.15
CA LEU A 610 8.47 2.66 -16.33
C LEU A 610 7.10 3.14 -16.79
N VAL A 611 6.12 2.23 -16.89
CA VAL A 611 4.76 2.56 -17.36
C VAL A 611 3.98 3.36 -16.32
N ALA A 612 4.10 3.02 -15.03
CA ALA A 612 3.33 3.66 -13.97
C ALA A 612 3.89 5.03 -13.54
N ARG A 613 5.22 5.20 -13.52
CA ARG A 613 5.91 6.35 -12.92
C ARG A 613 6.81 7.13 -13.88
N ASP A 614 6.89 6.72 -15.14
CA ASP A 614 7.75 7.34 -16.16
C ASP A 614 9.23 7.41 -15.72
N ARG A 615 9.68 6.39 -14.99
CA ARG A 615 11.07 6.22 -14.54
C ARG A 615 11.42 4.74 -14.37
N LEU A 616 12.70 4.44 -14.30
CA LEU A 616 13.15 3.10 -13.93
C LEU A 616 13.05 2.86 -12.41
N VAL A 617 13.19 1.58 -12.04
CA VAL A 617 13.38 1.15 -10.64
C VAL A 617 14.58 1.86 -10.03
N PHE A 618 14.52 2.20 -8.73
CA PHE A 618 15.66 2.85 -8.08
C PHE A 618 16.94 1.98 -8.13
N ALA A 619 18.06 2.63 -8.49
CA ALA A 619 19.36 1.99 -8.64
C ALA A 619 19.77 1.11 -7.44
N PRO A 620 19.58 1.50 -6.16
CA PRO A 620 19.97 0.68 -5.02
C PRO A 620 19.30 -0.71 -5.00
N HIS A 621 18.06 -0.83 -5.46
CA HIS A 621 17.37 -2.13 -5.51
C HIS A 621 17.95 -3.04 -6.59
N ILE A 622 18.34 -2.48 -7.74
CA ILE A 622 19.00 -3.25 -8.81
C ILE A 622 20.43 -3.61 -8.43
N GLU A 623 21.15 -2.75 -7.71
CA GLU A 623 22.46 -3.08 -7.15
C GLU A 623 22.38 -4.21 -6.12
N LEU A 624 21.41 -4.15 -5.21
CA LEU A 624 21.13 -5.23 -4.26
C LEU A 624 20.83 -6.54 -5.01
N PHE A 625 19.99 -6.46 -6.04
CA PHE A 625 19.66 -7.61 -6.87
C PHE A 625 20.89 -8.21 -7.54
N SER A 626 21.70 -7.38 -8.22
CA SER A 626 22.96 -7.79 -8.84
C SER A 626 23.90 -8.49 -7.84
N LYS A 627 24.06 -7.92 -6.64
CA LYS A 627 24.87 -8.52 -5.55
C LYS A 627 24.28 -9.86 -5.12
N PHE A 628 22.96 -9.97 -4.98
CA PHE A 628 22.25 -11.19 -4.64
C PHE A 628 22.46 -12.31 -5.67
N LEU A 629 22.32 -12.01 -6.98
CA LEU A 629 22.58 -12.98 -8.05
C LEU A 629 24.00 -13.54 -8.01
N ASN A 630 24.96 -12.64 -7.83
CA ASN A 630 26.36 -13.02 -7.73
C ASN A 630 26.66 -13.82 -6.47
N CYS A 631 25.98 -13.51 -5.36
CA CYS A 631 26.09 -14.22 -4.10
C CYS A 631 25.59 -15.66 -4.21
N LEU A 632 24.38 -15.85 -4.74
CA LEU A 632 23.80 -17.18 -4.96
C LEU A 632 24.66 -18.02 -5.91
N ARG A 633 25.09 -17.43 -7.03
CA ARG A 633 25.93 -18.14 -8.02
C ARG A 633 27.25 -18.62 -7.42
N LYS A 634 27.95 -17.75 -6.67
CA LYS A 634 29.25 -18.09 -6.06
C LYS A 634 29.13 -19.19 -5.01
N ASN A 635 28.02 -19.21 -4.27
CA ASN A 635 27.81 -20.11 -3.14
C ASN A 635 26.88 -21.29 -3.47
N ARG A 636 26.56 -21.51 -4.75
CA ARG A 636 25.62 -22.55 -5.20
C ARG A 636 25.94 -23.94 -4.64
N HIS A 637 27.20 -24.35 -4.72
CA HIS A 637 27.69 -25.63 -4.19
C HIS A 637 27.46 -25.80 -2.68
N ASN A 638 27.42 -24.69 -1.93
CA ASN A 638 27.18 -24.67 -0.49
C ASN A 638 25.68 -24.58 -0.14
N LEU A 639 24.78 -24.27 -1.10
CA LEU A 639 23.34 -24.26 -0.85
C LEU A 639 22.80 -25.63 -0.43
N LYS A 640 23.47 -26.71 -0.83
CA LYS A 640 23.15 -28.07 -0.35
C LYS A 640 23.19 -28.19 1.17
N ALA A 641 24.04 -27.42 1.86
CA ALA A 641 24.09 -27.40 3.31
C ALA A 641 22.82 -26.78 3.93
N LEU A 642 22.08 -25.96 3.17
CA LEU A 642 20.81 -25.41 3.63
C LEU A 642 19.65 -26.40 3.57
N ARG A 643 19.79 -27.53 2.86
CA ARG A 643 18.73 -28.54 2.74
C ARG A 643 18.28 -29.11 4.09
N ALA A 644 19.14 -29.08 5.11
CA ALA A 644 18.77 -29.54 6.45
C ALA A 644 17.72 -28.65 7.14
N PHE A 645 17.52 -27.41 6.68
CA PHE A 645 16.59 -26.45 7.28
C PHE A 645 15.23 -26.36 6.56
N PHE A 646 15.07 -27.07 5.44
CA PHE A 646 13.88 -27.02 4.60
C PHE A 646 13.41 -28.44 4.27
N SER A 647 12.10 -28.63 4.22
CA SER A 647 11.47 -29.89 3.80
C SER A 647 11.59 -30.07 2.29
N TYR A 648 11.59 -28.95 1.55
CA TYR A 648 11.76 -28.93 0.11
C TYR A 648 13.17 -28.49 -0.27
N ASP A 649 13.73 -29.11 -1.31
CA ASP A 649 15.01 -28.69 -1.89
C ASP A 649 14.84 -27.33 -2.57
N LEU A 650 15.40 -26.27 -1.97
CA LEU A 650 15.33 -24.90 -2.48
C LEU A 650 15.70 -24.78 -3.96
N GLU A 651 16.59 -25.66 -4.43
CA GLU A 651 17.10 -25.66 -5.80
C GLU A 651 16.14 -26.25 -6.83
N GLN A 652 15.10 -26.98 -6.39
CA GLN A 652 14.16 -27.67 -7.27
C GLN A 652 12.85 -26.89 -7.48
N TRP A 653 12.67 -25.77 -6.79
CA TRP A 653 11.56 -24.84 -7.06
C TRP A 653 11.69 -24.25 -8.45
N LYS A 654 10.67 -24.47 -9.29
CA LYS A 654 10.61 -23.93 -10.64
C LYS A 654 9.72 -22.71 -10.71
N PHE A 655 10.23 -21.61 -11.26
CA PHE A 655 9.45 -20.39 -11.46
C PHE A 655 8.96 -20.26 -12.91
N SER A 656 7.63 -20.13 -13.08
CA SER A 656 7.00 -20.05 -14.41
C SER A 656 6.73 -18.62 -14.90
N GLY A 657 7.07 -17.60 -14.10
CA GLY A 657 6.73 -16.20 -14.40
C GLY A 657 7.75 -15.44 -15.26
N ILE A 658 8.94 -16.01 -15.45
CA ILE A 658 10.04 -15.39 -16.24
C ILE A 658 10.25 -16.15 -17.53
#